data_AF-A0A4U6D9W4-F1
#
_entry.id   AF-A0A4U6D9W4-F1
#
_cell.length_a   1.000
_cell.length_b   1.000
_cell.length_c   1.000
_cell.angle_alpha   90.00
_cell.angle_beta   90.00
_cell.angle_gamma   90.00
#
_symmetry.space_group_name_H-M   'P 1'
#
loop_
_entity.id
_entity.type
_entity.pdbx_description
1 polymer ?
#
loop_
_entity_poly.entity_id
_entity_poly.type
_entity_poly.pdbx_seq_one_letter_code
_entity_poly.pdbx_strand_id
1 'polypeptide(L)'
;MKNPTAYLVLVFIPILLWKSNSYAQVPVAELVKDINAGKFDSHIGYLTKINETTALMFAEDEYYGRELWTTDGTSAGTHLVKDIAPGKNSSTERGVSATKPIVVDNTLYFLADDGIHGLQIWRSSGTEAGTYAVTNFSYKETLLKFIHLTEFQKEVYFWFTNGEGYDLYKTGGSIAKTILVKQFRYSSHPTAPVAFKTELYFTGWISGDVGFALWKTNGTQPGTVRVGPILPKRPTSLTLIGNHLYCFLQDLGDLWKTDGTVNGTGLIRNIDGAGYGVKIFLSKGQGYFWSKERASFNTRLWKTDGTLMGTMAISGEEHNNAIIAFKDRLYFSYQSKTNQGQELWTTDGTPESTKPFTSAFTGTNPSYLTETGNMMYYYANVRSNETHSIEGLGIWQSDGTPLGTRLIGQLGKRIGLPRFPHFYGSSFGIAGEEEGPVFVALGKYLLFIGQGDKYASNNEKAIGAELFRVPIPTVVKSAIINTASSTQVAESVKPRNPSVNNRNSYQIKNVTRTFGRKNSKGDTIASAKAEFIYPEFTDNTLNQLIRYKLVKGSTYEKEAQGLVADHKDMLSNYKDDEIGAAMSQAILHQKVTVIRETDHFLKLRNDYYGQEAGAVHGQFAENYWIYDKQKKYFLTLSDLFDNRGMADLLTIAEATFRKNEKLSPQTTLCKNYIFDKCKFALAQQFRLDDKSLTFVYNPYEGKSFSAGIWTLAIPYAKIQTLFRPEYGRLIEQETM
;
A
#
# COMPACT_ATOMS: atom_id res chain seq x y z
N MET A 1 -18.60 76.22 -18.16
CA MET A 1 -19.51 75.21 -17.57
C MET A 1 -19.30 73.87 -18.28
N LYS A 2 -18.90 72.85 -17.50
CA LYS A 2 -19.06 71.38 -17.66
C LYS A 2 -18.78 70.68 -19.01
N ASN A 3 -17.56 70.12 -19.14
CA ASN A 3 -17.14 68.69 -19.27
C ASN A 3 -17.94 67.70 -20.17
N PRO A 4 -17.31 66.62 -20.70
CA PRO A 4 -16.20 66.57 -21.67
C PRO A 4 -16.37 65.50 -22.78
N THR A 5 -15.52 65.55 -23.81
CA THR A 5 -15.36 64.50 -24.85
C THR A 5 -13.97 63.88 -24.71
N ALA A 6 -13.91 62.55 -24.83
CA ALA A 6 -12.74 61.69 -24.66
C ALA A 6 -11.61 61.92 -25.68
N TYR A 7 -10.35 61.70 -25.27
CA TYR A 7 -9.30 61.15 -26.14
C TYR A 7 -8.34 60.26 -25.35
N LEU A 8 -8.12 59.07 -25.93
CA LEU A 8 -7.20 58.01 -25.53
C LEU A 8 -5.75 58.48 -25.68
N VAL A 9 -4.90 58.29 -24.67
CA VAL A 9 -3.44 58.45 -24.80
C VAL A 9 -2.78 57.09 -24.56
N LEU A 10 -2.13 56.60 -25.62
CA LEU A 10 -1.19 55.48 -25.60
C LEU A 10 0.04 55.84 -24.75
N VAL A 11 0.35 55.03 -23.74
CA VAL A 11 1.63 55.07 -23.03
C VAL A 11 2.38 53.77 -23.30
N PHE A 12 3.55 53.91 -23.93
CA PHE A 12 4.55 52.87 -24.12
C PHE A 12 5.05 52.34 -22.77
N ILE A 13 5.01 51.02 -22.57
CA ILE A 13 5.70 50.32 -21.47
C ILE A 13 6.93 49.63 -22.08
N PRO A 14 8.14 49.75 -21.50
CA PRO A 14 9.33 49.11 -22.03
C PRO A 14 9.23 47.58 -21.88
N ILE A 15 9.60 46.88 -22.95
CA ILE A 15 9.75 45.42 -22.98
C ILE A 15 10.93 45.05 -22.06
N LEU A 16 10.64 44.58 -20.85
CA LEU A 16 11.61 43.80 -20.08
C LEU A 16 11.67 42.40 -20.68
N LEU A 17 12.82 42.08 -21.28
CA LEU A 17 13.25 40.74 -21.64
C LEU A 17 13.12 39.81 -20.43
N TRP A 18 12.18 38.87 -20.48
CA TRP A 18 12.11 37.76 -19.53
C TRP A 18 13.31 36.84 -19.74
N LYS A 19 14.26 36.85 -18.80
CA LYS A 19 15.15 35.71 -18.57
C LYS A 19 14.35 34.61 -17.88
N SER A 20 14.45 33.40 -18.42
CA SER A 20 13.94 32.16 -17.83
C SER A 20 14.38 32.03 -16.37
N ASN A 21 13.41 31.98 -15.44
CA ASN A 21 13.71 31.66 -14.05
C ASN A 21 13.94 30.15 -13.93
N SER A 22 15.23 29.84 -13.97
CA SER A 22 15.88 28.55 -13.94
C SER A 22 15.69 27.80 -12.63
N TYR A 23 15.45 26.48 -12.72
CA TYR A 23 15.70 25.49 -11.66
C TYR A 23 17.17 25.44 -11.17
N ALA A 24 18.06 26.32 -11.66
CA ALA A 24 19.51 26.34 -11.42
C ALA A 24 19.96 26.86 -10.03
N GLN A 25 19.03 27.16 -9.10
CA GLN A 25 19.34 27.68 -7.75
C GLN A 25 18.95 26.71 -6.62
N VAL A 26 18.33 25.56 -6.92
CA VAL A 26 17.94 24.56 -5.92
C VAL A 26 19.14 23.65 -5.62
N PRO A 27 19.51 23.44 -4.34
CA PRO A 27 20.65 22.60 -4.01
C PRO A 27 20.40 21.14 -4.40
N VAL A 28 21.44 20.48 -4.90
CA VAL A 28 21.43 19.03 -5.12
C VAL A 28 21.74 18.33 -3.80
N ALA A 29 21.09 17.19 -3.55
CA ALA A 29 21.38 16.32 -2.42
C ALA A 29 22.88 16.01 -2.29
N GLU A 30 23.45 16.22 -1.10
CA GLU A 30 24.85 15.94 -0.79
C GLU A 30 24.98 14.66 0.03
N LEU A 31 25.94 13.80 -0.32
CA LEU A 31 26.31 12.65 0.50
C LEU A 31 26.93 13.16 1.82
N VAL A 32 26.42 12.69 2.95
CA VAL A 32 26.99 13.01 4.27
C VAL A 32 28.29 12.24 4.48
N LYS A 33 28.26 10.93 4.26
CA LYS A 33 29.41 10.04 4.36
C LYS A 33 29.13 8.74 3.60
N ASP A 34 30.14 8.22 2.92
CA ASP A 34 30.18 6.84 2.42
C ASP A 34 30.63 5.95 3.59
N ILE A 35 29.69 5.26 4.24
CA ILE A 35 29.98 4.48 5.45
C ILE A 35 30.65 3.16 5.07
N ASN A 36 30.15 2.46 4.05
CA ASN A 36 30.68 1.20 3.56
C ASN A 36 31.61 1.38 2.35
N ALA A 37 32.68 2.14 2.55
CA ALA A 37 33.57 2.57 1.47
C ALA A 37 34.03 1.41 0.57
N GLY A 38 33.64 1.45 -0.71
CA GLY A 38 34.03 0.45 -1.71
C GLY A 38 33.14 -0.79 -1.80
N LYS A 39 32.09 -0.89 -0.99
CA LYS A 39 30.98 -1.85 -1.19
C LYS A 39 29.71 -1.14 -1.60
N PHE A 40 28.76 -1.91 -2.13
CA PHE A 40 27.61 -1.39 -2.84
C PHE A 40 26.51 -0.79 -1.96
N ASP A 41 26.50 -0.92 -0.62
CA ASP A 41 25.38 -0.50 0.24
C ASP A 41 25.73 -0.48 1.74
N SER A 42 25.42 0.63 2.44
CA SER A 42 25.55 0.77 3.90
C SER A 42 24.31 0.31 4.68
N HIS A 43 23.23 -0.13 4.01
CA HIS A 43 22.03 -0.71 4.62
C HIS A 43 21.45 0.14 5.77
N ILE A 44 21.43 1.46 5.56
CA ILE A 44 21.00 2.41 6.58
C ILE A 44 19.53 2.18 6.93
N GLY A 45 19.23 2.06 8.22
CA GLY A 45 17.86 1.96 8.73
C GLY A 45 17.65 2.73 10.03
N TYR A 46 16.39 3.06 10.32
CA TYR A 46 15.95 3.73 11.55
C TYR A 46 16.69 5.03 11.88
N LEU A 47 16.87 5.92 10.90
CA LEU A 47 17.41 7.25 11.14
C LEU A 47 16.51 8.03 12.12
N THR A 48 16.99 8.22 13.35
CA THR A 48 16.20 8.70 14.48
C THR A 48 16.89 9.87 15.18
N LYS A 49 16.23 11.04 15.22
CA LYS A 49 16.71 12.20 15.97
C LYS A 49 16.56 11.96 17.47
N ILE A 50 17.64 12.10 18.23
CA ILE A 50 17.60 12.00 19.70
C ILE A 50 17.65 13.37 20.40
N ASN A 51 18.15 14.41 19.73
CA ASN A 51 18.12 15.80 20.19
C ASN A 51 18.34 16.75 19.00
N GLU A 52 18.44 18.06 19.23
CA GLU A 52 18.57 19.07 18.16
C GLU A 52 19.79 18.92 17.25
N THR A 53 20.86 18.29 17.73
CA THR A 53 22.15 18.18 17.04
C THR A 53 22.54 16.76 16.67
N THR A 54 21.87 15.75 17.23
CA THR A 54 22.29 14.36 17.09
C THR A 54 21.14 13.47 16.61
N ALA A 55 21.43 12.67 15.58
CA ALA A 55 20.63 11.54 15.16
C ALA A 55 21.44 10.24 15.24
N LEU A 56 20.73 9.13 15.35
CA LEU A 56 21.28 7.77 15.37
C LEU A 56 20.67 6.94 14.24
N MET A 57 21.42 5.98 13.73
CA MET A 57 20.96 5.08 12.68
C MET A 57 21.72 3.75 12.77
N PHE A 58 21.14 2.70 12.21
CA PHE A 58 21.89 1.45 11.99
C PHE A 58 22.49 1.47 10.60
N ALA A 59 23.80 1.25 10.49
CA ALA A 59 24.51 1.21 9.23
C ALA A 59 25.59 0.13 9.25
N GLU A 60 25.86 -0.43 8.08
CA GLU A 60 26.84 -1.48 7.85
C GLU A 60 28.14 -0.91 7.29
N ASP A 61 29.28 -1.33 7.85
CA ASP A 61 30.59 -1.12 7.24
C ASP A 61 31.36 -2.44 7.05
N GLU A 62 32.55 -2.34 6.46
CA GLU A 62 33.36 -3.52 6.15
C GLU A 62 34.09 -4.16 7.34
N TYR A 63 34.14 -3.47 8.49
CA TYR A 63 34.92 -3.84 9.68
C TYR A 63 34.03 -4.38 10.80
N TYR A 64 32.90 -3.73 11.03
CA TYR A 64 32.03 -3.92 12.20
C TYR A 64 30.65 -4.49 11.84
N GLY A 65 30.40 -4.81 10.56
CA GLY A 65 29.05 -5.21 10.14
C GLY A 65 28.02 -4.11 10.41
N ARG A 66 26.74 -4.48 10.62
CA ARG A 66 25.63 -3.53 10.82
C ARG A 66 25.45 -3.20 12.30
N GLU A 67 25.84 -1.98 12.65
CA GLU A 67 25.92 -1.48 14.02
C GLU A 67 25.23 -0.13 14.19
N LEU A 68 25.21 0.41 15.42
CA LEU A 68 24.66 1.73 15.72
C LEU A 68 25.68 2.85 15.43
N TRP A 69 25.27 3.79 14.59
CA TRP A 69 26.02 4.97 14.19
C TRP A 69 25.35 6.25 14.67
N THR A 70 26.15 7.29 14.87
CA THR A 70 25.69 8.66 15.16
C THR A 70 26.03 9.59 14.01
N THR A 71 25.25 10.67 13.88
CA THR A 71 25.47 11.75 12.93
C THR A 71 24.96 13.08 13.46
N ASP A 72 25.68 14.17 13.16
CA ASP A 72 25.25 15.56 13.30
C ASP A 72 24.84 16.19 11.95
N GLY A 73 24.77 15.38 10.89
CA GLY A 73 24.55 15.81 9.52
C GLY A 73 25.82 16.22 8.77
N THR A 74 27.01 16.00 9.35
CA THR A 74 28.31 16.19 8.70
C THR A 74 29.09 14.89 8.60
N SER A 75 30.03 14.81 7.64
CA SER A 75 30.90 13.64 7.50
C SER A 75 31.75 13.38 8.75
N ALA A 76 32.26 14.46 9.38
CA ALA A 76 33.09 14.38 10.58
C ALA A 76 32.31 13.93 11.82
N GLY A 77 31.08 14.40 11.99
CA GLY A 77 30.19 13.96 13.07
C GLY A 77 29.52 12.62 12.81
N THR A 78 29.75 11.98 11.66
CA THR A 78 29.17 10.66 11.33
C THR A 78 30.15 9.52 11.64
N HIS A 79 29.91 8.77 12.71
CA HIS A 79 30.81 7.71 13.18
C HIS A 79 30.07 6.62 13.98
N LEU A 80 30.71 5.46 14.13
CA LEU A 80 30.23 4.34 14.93
C LEU A 80 30.08 4.79 16.39
N VAL A 81 28.95 4.47 17.02
CA VAL A 81 28.75 4.76 18.45
C VAL A 81 29.47 3.73 19.31
N LYS A 82 29.31 2.45 18.94
CA LYS A 82 29.87 1.30 19.63
C LYS A 82 29.79 0.08 18.72
N ASP A 83 30.83 -0.74 18.72
CA ASP A 83 30.81 -2.09 18.16
C ASP A 83 30.05 -3.00 19.15
N ILE A 84 28.73 -3.13 18.98
CA ILE A 84 27.89 -3.88 19.93
C ILE A 84 28.09 -5.37 19.74
N ALA A 85 28.10 -5.87 18.49
CA ALA A 85 28.42 -7.25 18.15
C ALA A 85 29.86 -7.33 17.61
N PRO A 86 30.85 -7.73 18.44
CA PRO A 86 32.26 -7.54 18.11
C PRO A 86 32.69 -8.08 16.74
N GLY A 87 33.45 -7.27 16.01
CA GLY A 87 34.01 -7.62 14.71
C GLY A 87 32.99 -7.56 13.58
N LYS A 88 33.08 -8.43 12.56
CA LYS A 88 32.23 -8.36 11.36
C LYS A 88 30.79 -8.85 11.57
N ASN A 89 30.41 -9.16 12.80
CA ASN A 89 29.05 -9.56 13.12
C ASN A 89 28.13 -8.33 13.04
N SER A 90 26.83 -8.54 13.09
CA SER A 90 25.88 -7.42 13.08
C SER A 90 25.02 -7.50 14.32
N SER A 91 24.94 -6.42 15.08
CA SER A 91 24.07 -6.35 16.25
C SER A 91 22.59 -6.32 15.91
N THR A 92 22.26 -6.12 14.62
CA THR A 92 20.90 -6.18 14.10
C THR A 92 20.85 -6.82 12.72
N GLU A 93 19.84 -7.66 12.47
CA GLU A 93 19.62 -8.28 11.16
C GLU A 93 19.07 -7.28 10.12
N ARG A 94 19.42 -7.48 8.85
CA ARG A 94 18.89 -6.67 7.73
C ARG A 94 17.39 -6.92 7.56
N GLY A 95 16.59 -5.88 7.76
CA GLY A 95 15.13 -5.97 7.59
C GLY A 95 14.41 -6.78 8.69
N VAL A 96 15.10 -7.20 9.75
CA VAL A 96 14.51 -7.97 10.87
C VAL A 96 14.77 -7.24 12.19
N SER A 97 14.48 -5.94 12.26
CA SER A 97 14.14 -5.37 13.57
C SER A 97 12.64 -5.53 13.74
N ALA A 98 12.25 -6.57 14.46
CA ALA A 98 10.85 -6.83 14.86
C ALA A 98 10.20 -5.67 15.65
N THR A 99 10.95 -4.59 15.91
CA THR A 99 10.56 -3.45 16.73
C THR A 99 11.21 -2.16 16.24
N LYS A 100 10.42 -1.10 16.10
CA LYS A 100 10.91 0.26 15.86
C LYS A 100 11.62 0.82 17.12
N PRO A 101 12.81 1.43 16.99
CA PRO A 101 13.43 2.18 18.09
C PRO A 101 12.57 3.35 18.57
N ILE A 102 12.66 3.68 19.86
CA ILE A 102 11.95 4.84 20.43
C ILE A 102 12.91 5.76 21.18
N VAL A 103 12.59 7.04 21.27
CA VAL A 103 13.38 8.02 22.02
C VAL A 103 12.63 8.42 23.28
N VAL A 104 13.30 8.35 24.43
CA VAL A 104 12.78 8.81 25.72
C VAL A 104 13.86 9.68 26.37
N ASP A 105 13.52 10.93 26.70
CA ASP A 105 14.45 11.90 27.31
C ASP A 105 15.84 11.91 26.62
N ASN A 106 15.85 12.14 25.30
CA ASN A 106 17.02 12.15 24.42
C ASN A 106 17.86 10.85 24.39
N THR A 107 17.29 9.73 24.83
CA THR A 107 17.93 8.41 24.81
C THR A 107 17.16 7.49 23.87
N LEU A 108 17.85 6.89 22.91
CA LEU A 108 17.28 5.88 22.02
C LEU A 108 17.23 4.53 22.74
N TYR A 109 16.09 3.84 22.66
CA TYR A 109 15.89 2.46 23.08
C TYR A 109 15.62 1.58 21.86
N PHE A 110 16.28 0.45 21.78
CA PHE A 110 16.27 -0.42 20.60
C PHE A 110 16.62 -1.87 20.95
N LEU A 111 16.41 -2.79 20.01
CA LEU A 111 16.89 -4.17 20.11
C LEU A 111 18.27 -4.30 19.47
N ALA A 112 19.16 -5.00 20.14
CA ALA A 112 20.46 -5.38 19.59
C ALA A 112 20.99 -6.66 20.25
N ASP A 113 21.76 -7.43 19.48
CA ASP A 113 22.46 -8.63 19.92
C ASP A 113 23.96 -8.31 20.04
N ASP A 114 24.60 -8.65 21.15
CA ASP A 114 26.05 -8.49 21.34
C ASP A 114 26.85 -9.75 20.97
N GLY A 115 26.17 -10.78 20.45
CA GLY A 115 26.73 -12.09 20.13
C GLY A 115 26.98 -12.99 21.34
N ILE A 116 26.70 -12.53 22.56
CA ILE A 116 26.95 -13.26 23.81
C ILE A 116 25.62 -13.58 24.52
N HIS A 117 24.76 -12.57 24.66
CA HIS A 117 23.52 -12.62 25.43
C HIS A 117 22.27 -12.74 24.55
N GLY A 118 22.42 -12.79 23.22
CA GLY A 118 21.31 -12.73 22.29
C GLY A 118 20.69 -11.33 22.23
N LEU A 119 19.54 -11.20 21.58
CA LEU A 119 18.79 -9.95 21.48
C LEU A 119 18.35 -9.44 22.87
N GLN A 120 18.83 -8.25 23.22
CA GLN A 120 18.47 -7.52 24.43
C GLN A 120 17.84 -6.16 24.08
N ILE A 121 17.17 -5.53 25.05
CA ILE A 121 16.86 -4.11 24.96
C ILE A 121 18.11 -3.33 25.32
N TRP A 122 18.53 -2.46 24.43
CA TRP A 122 19.65 -1.54 24.59
C TRP A 122 19.15 -0.11 24.69
N ARG A 123 19.98 0.74 25.27
CA ARG A 123 19.84 2.19 25.21
C ARG A 123 21.08 2.83 24.63
N SER A 124 20.94 4.02 24.05
CA SER A 124 22.05 4.87 23.62
C SER A 124 21.71 6.36 23.77
N SER A 125 22.66 7.13 24.31
CA SER A 125 22.64 8.61 24.26
C SER A 125 23.36 9.17 23.02
N GLY A 126 23.81 8.30 22.10
CA GLY A 126 24.70 8.63 20.99
C GLY A 126 26.18 8.65 21.34
N THR A 127 26.54 8.27 22.57
CA THR A 127 27.94 8.09 23.01
C THR A 127 28.20 6.63 23.36
N GLU A 128 29.44 6.17 23.22
CA GLU A 128 29.84 4.81 23.59
C GLU A 128 29.50 4.49 25.06
N ALA A 129 29.87 5.38 25.99
CA ALA A 129 29.61 5.21 27.42
C ALA A 129 28.11 5.18 27.77
N GLY A 130 27.29 5.91 27.03
CA GLY A 130 25.84 5.89 27.18
C GLY A 130 25.15 4.76 26.41
N THR A 131 25.89 3.82 25.82
CA THR A 131 25.39 2.71 25.01
C THR A 131 25.59 1.36 25.68
N TYR A 132 24.52 0.80 26.23
CA TYR A 132 24.54 -0.45 26.99
C TYR A 132 23.17 -1.15 27.05
N ALA A 133 23.20 -2.48 27.27
CA ALA A 133 21.99 -3.28 27.50
C ALA A 133 21.29 -2.89 28.81
N VAL A 134 19.97 -2.75 28.75
CA VAL A 134 19.11 -2.50 29.93
C VAL A 134 18.35 -3.75 30.36
N THR A 135 18.53 -4.86 29.64
CA THR A 135 18.02 -6.18 29.99
C THR A 135 19.16 -7.19 30.04
N ASN A 136 18.92 -8.31 30.71
CA ASN A 136 19.85 -9.43 30.85
C ASN A 136 19.10 -10.77 30.77
N PHE A 137 18.19 -10.89 29.81
CA PHE A 137 17.39 -12.10 29.68
C PHE A 137 18.23 -13.24 29.10
N SER A 138 18.28 -14.38 29.78
CA SER A 138 19.14 -15.52 29.44
C SER A 138 18.63 -16.39 28.27
N TYR A 139 18.03 -15.80 27.25
CA TYR A 139 17.35 -16.56 26.19
C TYR A 139 18.07 -16.44 24.84
N LYS A 140 18.46 -17.58 24.27
CA LYS A 140 19.30 -17.66 23.05
C LYS A 140 18.52 -17.91 21.75
N GLU A 141 17.19 -17.98 21.79
CA GLU A 141 16.43 -18.34 20.58
C GLU A 141 16.11 -17.14 19.69
N THR A 142 16.32 -17.38 18.39
CA THR A 142 16.17 -16.48 17.24
C THR A 142 14.72 -16.16 16.87
N LEU A 143 13.75 -16.47 17.73
CA LEU A 143 12.31 -16.39 17.42
C LEU A 143 11.57 -15.23 18.13
N LEU A 144 12.28 -14.20 18.59
CA LEU A 144 11.67 -12.96 19.08
C LEU A 144 11.01 -12.19 17.92
N LYS A 145 9.81 -12.61 17.53
CA LYS A 145 9.13 -12.04 16.36
C LYS A 145 8.35 -10.77 16.64
N PHE A 146 8.10 -10.40 17.91
CA PHE A 146 7.27 -9.25 18.25
C PHE A 146 7.62 -8.65 19.61
N ILE A 147 8.46 -7.62 19.63
CA ILE A 147 8.59 -6.73 20.77
C ILE A 147 8.00 -5.38 20.32
N HIS A 148 7.21 -4.72 21.16
CA HIS A 148 6.77 -3.35 20.90
C HIS A 148 7.33 -2.49 22.04
N LEU A 149 8.07 -1.44 21.69
CA LEU A 149 8.51 -0.44 22.66
C LEU A 149 7.47 0.68 22.72
N THR A 150 6.95 0.96 23.91
CA THR A 150 6.05 2.08 24.17
C THR A 150 6.66 2.97 25.25
N GLU A 151 6.81 4.27 24.97
CA GLU A 151 7.10 5.26 26.01
C GLU A 151 5.83 5.56 26.80
N PHE A 152 5.95 5.59 28.13
CA PHE A 152 4.92 6.10 29.00
C PHE A 152 5.51 6.59 30.32
N GLN A 153 5.22 7.84 30.66
CA GLN A 153 5.72 8.48 31.89
C GLN A 153 7.25 8.37 32.03
N LYS A 154 7.98 8.53 30.92
CA LYS A 154 9.45 8.45 30.84
C LYS A 154 10.04 7.06 31.10
N GLU A 155 9.21 6.03 31.14
CA GLU A 155 9.64 4.63 31.17
C GLU A 155 9.31 3.97 29.83
N VAL A 156 10.04 2.91 29.51
CA VAL A 156 9.82 2.11 28.30
C VAL A 156 9.14 0.81 28.68
N TYR A 157 7.94 0.58 28.14
CA TYR A 157 7.18 -0.65 28.29
C TYR A 157 7.40 -1.55 27.08
N PHE A 158 7.55 -2.85 27.33
CA PHE A 158 7.80 -3.80 26.26
C PHE A 158 7.33 -5.21 26.60
N TRP A 159 7.01 -5.95 25.55
CA TRP A 159 6.67 -7.36 25.63
C TRP A 159 7.91 -8.22 25.47
N PHE A 160 8.05 -9.27 26.26
CA PHE A 160 9.15 -10.23 26.15
C PHE A 160 8.62 -11.66 26.24
N THR A 161 9.18 -12.59 25.47
CA THR A 161 8.80 -14.01 25.48
C THR A 161 10.01 -14.91 25.60
N ASN A 162 9.87 -15.98 26.37
CA ASN A 162 10.84 -17.08 26.50
C ASN A 162 10.37 -18.35 25.75
N GLY A 163 9.40 -18.22 24.83
CA GLY A 163 8.78 -19.34 24.14
C GLY A 163 7.49 -19.87 24.77
N GLU A 164 7.15 -19.47 26.00
CA GLU A 164 5.94 -19.92 26.72
C GLU A 164 4.80 -18.87 26.74
N GLY A 165 5.02 -17.70 26.13
CA GLY A 165 4.07 -16.59 26.03
C GLY A 165 4.74 -15.24 26.27
N TYR A 166 3.99 -14.15 26.06
CA TYR A 166 4.49 -12.79 26.26
C TYR A 166 4.21 -12.26 27.66
N ASP A 167 5.24 -11.73 28.32
CA ASP A 167 5.15 -11.03 29.59
C ASP A 167 5.41 -9.54 29.39
N LEU A 168 4.73 -8.70 30.19
CA LEU A 168 4.87 -7.25 30.12
C LEU A 168 5.95 -6.78 31.11
N TYR A 169 6.96 -6.10 30.59
CA TYR A 169 8.02 -5.46 31.36
C TYR A 169 7.99 -3.95 31.18
N LYS A 170 8.64 -3.25 32.11
CA LYS A 170 9.02 -1.85 31.92
C LYS A 170 10.47 -1.61 32.34
N THR A 171 11.10 -0.59 31.78
CA THR A 171 12.46 -0.17 32.16
C THR A 171 12.58 1.34 32.30
N GLY A 172 13.27 1.76 33.36
CA GLY A 172 13.75 3.13 33.55
C GLY A 172 15.18 3.36 33.04
N GLY A 173 15.68 2.49 32.14
CA GLY A 173 16.96 2.70 31.45
C GLY A 173 18.19 2.01 32.07
N SER A 174 17.99 0.96 32.85
CA SER A 174 19.08 0.11 33.39
C SER A 174 18.52 -1.26 33.79
N ILE A 175 19.37 -2.28 33.90
CA ILE A 175 18.97 -3.63 34.35
C ILE A 175 18.23 -3.57 35.70
N ALA A 176 18.74 -2.81 36.68
CA ALA A 176 18.12 -2.68 38.00
C ALA A 176 16.74 -1.98 37.97
N LYS A 177 16.47 -1.20 36.92
CA LYS A 177 15.19 -0.52 36.71
C LYS A 177 14.29 -1.25 35.70
N THR A 178 14.71 -2.41 35.22
CA THR A 178 13.90 -3.27 34.38
C THR A 178 13.11 -4.20 35.27
N ILE A 179 11.79 -4.04 35.29
CA ILE A 179 10.91 -4.80 36.17
C ILE A 179 9.79 -5.47 35.38
N LEU A 180 9.43 -6.67 35.82
CA LEU A 180 8.25 -7.39 35.36
C LEU A 180 7.00 -6.68 35.87
N VAL A 181 6.16 -6.20 34.96
CA VAL A 181 4.86 -5.60 35.30
C VAL A 181 3.85 -6.71 35.56
N LYS A 182 3.73 -7.68 34.65
CA LYS A 182 2.81 -8.81 34.81
C LYS A 182 3.15 -9.96 33.88
N GLN A 183 2.98 -11.19 34.39
CA GLN A 183 3.04 -12.40 33.58
C GLN A 183 1.71 -12.68 32.88
N PHE A 184 1.74 -12.97 31.58
CA PHE A 184 0.57 -13.33 30.79
C PHE A 184 0.70 -14.70 30.12
N ARG A 185 1.56 -15.59 30.65
CA ARG A 185 1.75 -17.01 30.30
C ARG A 185 0.70 -17.55 29.31
N TYR A 186 1.15 -18.01 28.14
CA TYR A 186 0.34 -18.45 27.00
C TYR A 186 -0.39 -17.35 26.19
N SER A 187 -0.12 -16.06 26.45
CA SER A 187 -0.54 -15.00 25.52
C SER A 187 0.23 -15.15 24.20
N SER A 188 -0.48 -15.21 23.08
CA SER A 188 0.17 -15.47 21.79
C SER A 188 0.60 -14.20 21.05
N HIS A 189 -0.10 -13.06 21.19
CA HIS A 189 0.17 -11.85 20.40
C HIS A 189 -0.46 -10.57 21.00
N PRO A 190 0.13 -9.97 22.06
CA PRO A 190 -0.41 -8.74 22.62
C PRO A 190 -0.23 -7.54 21.68
N THR A 191 -1.11 -6.53 21.79
CA THR A 191 -0.93 -5.26 21.05
C THR A 191 0.11 -4.36 21.74
N ALA A 192 0.69 -3.42 20.99
CA ALA A 192 1.44 -2.32 21.57
C ALA A 192 0.59 -1.60 22.65
N PRO A 193 1.14 -1.36 23.86
CA PRO A 193 0.46 -0.56 24.86
C PRO A 193 0.22 0.88 24.36
N VAL A 194 -0.94 1.43 24.67
CA VAL A 194 -1.38 2.77 24.29
C VAL A 194 -1.65 3.57 25.56
N ALA A 195 -1.03 4.74 25.67
CA ALA A 195 -1.26 5.65 26.78
C ALA A 195 -2.67 6.24 26.71
N PHE A 196 -3.41 6.16 27.82
CA PHE A 196 -4.68 6.83 27.99
C PHE A 196 -4.85 7.29 29.44
N LYS A 197 -5.01 8.60 29.63
CA LYS A 197 -5.01 9.25 30.94
C LYS A 197 -3.72 8.89 31.72
N THR A 198 -3.86 8.31 32.90
CA THR A 198 -2.74 7.92 33.79
C THR A 198 -2.38 6.44 33.67
N GLU A 199 -2.89 5.74 32.66
CA GLU A 199 -2.72 4.30 32.50
C GLU A 199 -2.34 3.94 31.05
N LEU A 200 -1.76 2.76 30.87
CA LEU A 200 -1.54 2.13 29.58
C LEU A 200 -2.62 1.08 29.33
N TYR A 201 -3.10 0.98 28.10
CA TYR A 201 -4.08 0.00 27.67
C TYR A 201 -3.52 -0.87 26.56
N PHE A 202 -3.81 -2.16 26.60
CA PHE A 202 -3.36 -3.13 25.61
C PHE A 202 -4.32 -4.31 25.58
N THR A 203 -4.16 -5.17 24.59
CA THR A 203 -4.92 -6.41 24.49
C THR A 203 -4.00 -7.61 24.61
N GLY A 204 -4.52 -8.69 25.18
CA GLY A 204 -3.78 -9.93 25.36
C GLY A 204 -4.72 -11.13 25.28
N TRP A 205 -4.19 -12.26 24.79
CA TRP A 205 -4.93 -13.52 24.74
C TRP A 205 -5.02 -14.13 26.13
N ILE A 206 -6.18 -14.68 26.47
CA ILE A 206 -6.41 -15.42 27.72
C ILE A 206 -6.75 -16.87 27.36
N SER A 207 -5.88 -17.80 27.76
CA SER A 207 -6.03 -19.23 27.51
C SER A 207 -7.19 -19.85 28.30
N GLY A 208 -7.45 -19.38 29.52
CA GLY A 208 -8.49 -19.92 30.41
C GLY A 208 -9.93 -19.63 29.98
N ASP A 209 -10.17 -18.49 29.31
CA ASP A 209 -11.51 -18.08 28.86
C ASP A 209 -11.67 -18.12 27.32
N VAL A 210 -10.66 -18.62 26.59
CA VAL A 210 -10.56 -18.70 25.12
C VAL A 210 -10.97 -17.40 24.40
N GLY A 211 -10.11 -16.38 24.42
CA GLY A 211 -10.29 -15.17 23.60
C GLY A 211 -9.33 -14.02 23.91
N PHE A 212 -9.58 -12.85 23.31
CA PHE A 212 -8.81 -11.63 23.58
C PHE A 212 -9.48 -10.79 24.66
N ALA A 213 -8.70 -10.19 25.55
CA ALA A 213 -9.22 -9.22 26.50
C ALA A 213 -8.46 -7.90 26.43
N LEU A 214 -9.16 -6.82 26.71
CA LEU A 214 -8.56 -5.52 26.98
C LEU A 214 -8.05 -5.51 28.43
N TRP A 215 -6.88 -4.91 28.61
CA TRP A 215 -6.21 -4.76 29.88
C TRP A 215 -5.81 -3.30 30.06
N LYS A 216 -5.71 -2.88 31.32
CA LYS A 216 -5.06 -1.64 31.68
C LYS A 216 -3.95 -1.90 32.69
N THR A 217 -2.95 -1.03 32.70
CA THR A 217 -1.88 -1.01 33.71
C THR A 217 -1.48 0.40 34.08
N ASN A 218 -1.19 0.61 35.36
CA ASN A 218 -0.48 1.79 35.85
C ASN A 218 1.03 1.55 35.99
N GLY A 219 1.55 0.43 35.44
CA GLY A 219 2.95 0.02 35.55
C GLY A 219 3.28 -0.85 36.77
N THR A 220 2.28 -1.26 37.55
CA THR A 220 2.44 -2.19 38.69
C THR A 220 1.66 -3.47 38.48
N GLN A 221 2.10 -4.57 39.10
CA GLN A 221 1.37 -5.84 39.04
C GLN A 221 -0.07 -5.75 39.57
N PRO A 222 -0.36 -5.14 40.75
CA PRO A 222 -1.73 -4.99 41.23
C PRO A 222 -2.59 -4.07 40.37
N GLY A 223 -2.00 -3.01 39.79
CA GLY A 223 -2.70 -2.10 38.89
C GLY A 223 -2.88 -2.63 37.46
N THR A 224 -2.40 -3.84 37.18
CA THR A 224 -2.57 -4.48 35.86
C THR A 224 -3.78 -5.41 35.86
N VAL A 225 -4.91 -4.90 35.40
CA VAL A 225 -6.22 -5.54 35.53
C VAL A 225 -6.95 -5.64 34.18
N ARG A 226 -7.78 -6.67 34.04
CA ARG A 226 -8.62 -6.86 32.86
C ARG A 226 -9.74 -5.84 32.87
N VAL A 227 -10.05 -5.33 31.70
CA VAL A 227 -11.07 -4.33 31.47
C VAL A 227 -12.00 -4.84 30.39
N GLY A 228 -13.30 -4.90 30.68
CA GLY A 228 -14.28 -5.29 29.66
C GLY A 228 -14.45 -6.81 29.45
N PRO A 229 -15.37 -7.17 28.53
CA PRO A 229 -15.64 -8.57 28.19
C PRO A 229 -14.52 -9.18 27.34
N ILE A 230 -14.58 -10.49 27.15
CA ILE A 230 -13.73 -11.19 26.19
C ILE A 230 -14.24 -10.84 24.79
N LEU A 231 -13.33 -10.35 23.96
CA LEU A 231 -13.59 -9.99 22.58
C LEU A 231 -13.64 -11.26 21.72
N PRO A 232 -14.62 -11.36 20.79
CA PRO A 232 -14.82 -12.55 19.97
C PRO A 232 -13.72 -12.78 18.93
N LYS A 233 -12.92 -11.74 18.64
CA LYS A 233 -11.86 -11.71 17.64
C LYS A 233 -10.71 -10.81 18.09
N ARG A 234 -9.57 -10.93 17.41
CA ARG A 234 -8.35 -10.18 17.74
C ARG A 234 -8.55 -8.68 17.45
N PRO A 235 -8.41 -7.79 18.44
CA PRO A 235 -8.33 -6.37 18.17
C PRO A 235 -6.99 -6.01 17.51
N THR A 236 -7.04 -5.09 16.55
CA THR A 236 -5.90 -4.46 15.89
C THR A 236 -5.94 -2.96 16.14
N SER A 237 -4.75 -2.35 16.22
CA SER A 237 -4.57 -0.89 16.27
C SER A 237 -5.41 -0.17 17.33
N LEU A 238 -5.19 -0.45 18.62
CA LEU A 238 -5.75 0.39 19.69
C LEU A 238 -5.32 1.84 19.45
N THR A 239 -6.29 2.75 19.34
CA THR A 239 -6.05 4.17 19.08
C THR A 239 -6.94 5.02 19.98
N LEU A 240 -6.36 6.04 20.60
CA LEU A 240 -7.08 7.00 21.42
C LEU A 240 -7.74 8.08 20.56
N ILE A 241 -9.08 8.21 20.62
CA ILE A 241 -9.81 9.33 19.99
C ILE A 241 -10.64 10.03 21.08
N GLY A 242 -10.26 11.26 21.43
CA GLY A 242 -10.85 11.98 22.55
C GLY A 242 -10.66 11.21 23.87
N ASN A 243 -11.75 10.92 24.59
CA ASN A 243 -11.74 10.20 25.87
C ASN A 243 -12.01 8.69 25.75
N HIS A 244 -11.75 8.08 24.59
CA HIS A 244 -12.06 6.68 24.37
C HIS A 244 -11.02 5.99 23.48
N LEU A 245 -10.82 4.70 23.71
CA LEU A 245 -9.97 3.86 22.87
C LEU A 245 -10.83 3.16 21.82
N TYR A 246 -10.28 3.07 20.61
CA TYR A 246 -10.90 2.44 19.46
C TYR A 246 -9.99 1.35 18.93
N CYS A 247 -10.57 0.27 18.43
CA CYS A 247 -9.82 -0.77 17.75
C CYS A 247 -10.68 -1.40 16.66
N PHE A 248 -10.02 -2.06 15.71
CA PHE A 248 -10.69 -2.88 14.72
C PHE A 248 -10.60 -4.34 15.15
N LEU A 249 -11.66 -5.13 14.98
CA LEU A 249 -11.54 -6.57 15.13
C LEU A 249 -11.13 -7.24 13.81
N GLN A 250 -10.13 -8.11 13.88
CA GLN A 250 -9.62 -8.89 12.76
C GLN A 250 -10.76 -9.68 12.08
N ASP A 251 -10.74 -9.71 10.74
CA ASP A 251 -11.68 -10.40 9.83
C ASP A 251 -13.10 -9.81 9.67
N LEU A 252 -13.52 -8.85 10.49
CA LEU A 252 -14.90 -8.32 10.45
C LEU A 252 -15.01 -6.85 10.02
N GLY A 253 -13.93 -6.09 10.10
CA GLY A 253 -13.95 -4.64 9.85
C GLY A 253 -14.83 -3.84 10.81
N ASP A 254 -15.18 -4.46 11.93
CA ASP A 254 -15.94 -3.84 12.99
C ASP A 254 -15.09 -2.79 13.72
N LEU A 255 -15.55 -1.54 13.73
CA LEU A 255 -15.00 -0.49 14.57
C LEU A 255 -15.61 -0.60 15.98
N TRP A 256 -14.77 -0.96 16.93
CA TRP A 256 -15.12 -1.07 18.35
C TRP A 256 -14.60 0.13 19.13
N LYS A 257 -15.29 0.43 20.23
CA LYS A 257 -14.90 1.45 21.20
C LYS A 257 -14.94 0.90 22.61
N THR A 258 -14.07 1.44 23.44
CA THR A 258 -14.03 1.22 24.88
C THR A 258 -13.68 2.51 25.61
N ASP A 259 -14.41 2.82 26.69
CA ASP A 259 -14.06 3.86 27.67
C ASP A 259 -13.17 3.33 28.80
N GLY A 260 -12.79 2.04 28.74
CA GLY A 260 -12.10 1.36 29.82
C GLY A 260 -13.03 0.78 30.89
N THR A 261 -14.31 0.59 30.60
CA THR A 261 -15.28 -0.14 31.42
C THR A 261 -15.97 -1.25 30.62
N VAL A 262 -16.58 -2.22 31.32
CA VAL A 262 -17.39 -3.26 30.66
C VAL A 262 -18.56 -2.65 29.89
N ASN A 263 -19.26 -1.67 30.47
CA ASN A 263 -20.46 -1.09 29.88
C ASN A 263 -20.17 -0.14 28.72
N GLY A 264 -19.02 0.54 28.71
CA GLY A 264 -18.61 1.41 27.61
C GLY A 264 -17.79 0.71 26.53
N THR A 265 -17.68 -0.63 26.58
CA THR A 265 -17.01 -1.43 25.55
C THR A 265 -18.02 -2.08 24.61
N GLY A 266 -18.00 -1.72 23.32
CA GLY A 266 -18.96 -2.25 22.35
C GLY A 266 -18.67 -1.90 20.89
N LEU A 267 -19.38 -2.57 20.00
CA LEU A 267 -19.38 -2.31 18.56
C LEU A 267 -20.04 -0.95 18.29
N ILE A 268 -19.36 -0.04 17.59
CA ILE A 268 -19.98 1.21 17.12
C ILE A 268 -20.64 1.01 15.77
N ARG A 269 -19.89 0.42 14.84
CA ARG A 269 -20.26 0.32 13.43
C ARG A 269 -19.52 -0.83 12.78
N ASN A 270 -20.24 -1.62 12.00
CA ASN A 270 -19.62 -2.55 11.06
C ASN A 270 -19.14 -1.76 9.84
N ILE A 271 -17.83 -1.69 9.64
CA ILE A 271 -17.22 -1.10 8.44
C ILE A 271 -16.86 -2.25 7.53
N ASP A 272 -17.86 -2.60 6.73
CA ASP A 272 -17.89 -3.66 5.74
C ASP A 272 -16.58 -3.70 4.93
N GLY A 273 -15.71 -4.69 5.19
CA GLY A 273 -14.52 -4.94 4.38
C GLY A 273 -13.19 -4.41 4.91
N ALA A 274 -13.04 -4.08 6.20
CA ALA A 274 -11.71 -3.73 6.72
C ALA A 274 -10.76 -4.94 6.60
N GLY A 275 -9.83 -4.83 5.65
CA GLY A 275 -8.69 -5.71 5.55
C GLY A 275 -7.77 -5.55 6.77
N TYR A 276 -6.88 -6.51 6.95
CA TYR A 276 -5.84 -6.44 7.97
C TYR A 276 -5.06 -5.11 7.90
N GLY A 277 -4.76 -4.49 9.05
CA GLY A 277 -3.80 -3.39 9.16
C GLY A 277 -4.36 -1.95 9.11
N VAL A 278 -5.63 -1.71 9.42
CA VAL A 278 -6.17 -0.35 9.45
C VAL A 278 -5.47 0.50 10.54
N LYS A 279 -4.72 1.51 10.12
CA LYS A 279 -4.11 2.53 11.00
C LYS A 279 -5.05 3.72 11.11
N ILE A 280 -5.30 4.16 12.35
CA ILE A 280 -6.05 5.38 12.63
C ILE A 280 -5.06 6.53 12.77
N PHE A 281 -5.15 7.52 11.88
CA PHE A 281 -4.49 8.80 11.98
C PHE A 281 -5.36 9.74 12.79
N LEU A 282 -4.78 10.53 13.68
CA LEU A 282 -5.52 11.47 14.53
C LEU A 282 -5.32 12.89 14.03
N SER A 283 -6.40 13.63 13.84
CA SER A 283 -6.37 15.08 13.61
C SER A 283 -7.63 15.73 14.20
N LYS A 284 -7.47 16.83 14.94
CA LYS A 284 -8.58 17.54 15.63
C LYS A 284 -9.51 16.65 16.47
N GLY A 285 -8.96 15.65 17.15
CA GLY A 285 -9.75 14.74 17.98
C GLY A 285 -10.68 13.81 17.17
N GLN A 286 -10.46 13.69 15.86
CA GLN A 286 -11.09 12.70 14.99
C GLN A 286 -10.04 11.66 14.56
N GLY A 287 -10.50 10.42 14.41
CA GLY A 287 -9.73 9.35 13.82
C GLY A 287 -10.01 9.23 12.32
N TYR A 288 -8.99 8.92 11.56
CA TYR A 288 -9.06 8.77 10.11
C TYR A 288 -8.36 7.52 9.67
N PHE A 289 -8.91 6.80 8.71
CA PHE A 289 -8.34 5.53 8.31
C PHE A 289 -8.76 5.12 6.90
N TRP A 290 -7.92 4.30 6.26
CA TRP A 290 -8.25 3.67 5.00
C TRP A 290 -9.06 2.42 5.24
N SER A 291 -10.23 2.31 4.62
CA SER A 291 -10.99 1.07 4.61
C SER A 291 -11.57 0.80 3.23
N LYS A 292 -11.61 -0.48 2.86
CA LYS A 292 -12.36 -0.93 1.70
C LYS A 292 -13.83 -0.96 2.04
N GLU A 293 -14.67 -0.54 1.11
CA GLU A 293 -16.12 -0.68 1.21
C GLU A 293 -16.55 -2.01 0.57
N ARG A 294 -17.19 -2.91 1.33
CA ARG A 294 -17.55 -4.28 0.88
C ARG A 294 -18.37 -4.33 -0.40
N ALA A 295 -19.28 -3.38 -0.60
CA ALA A 295 -20.15 -3.35 -1.77
C ALA A 295 -19.41 -2.99 -3.07
N SER A 296 -18.34 -2.18 -2.96
CA SER A 296 -17.66 -1.60 -4.12
C SER A 296 -16.19 -2.02 -4.26
N PHE A 297 -15.62 -2.66 -3.23
CA PHE A 297 -14.19 -2.96 -3.04
C PHE A 297 -13.26 -1.75 -3.15
N ASN A 298 -13.83 -0.54 -3.12
CA ASN A 298 -13.07 0.70 -3.19
C ASN A 298 -12.44 1.01 -1.84
N THR A 299 -11.14 1.30 -1.85
CA THR A 299 -10.47 1.91 -0.70
C THR A 299 -10.88 3.39 -0.63
N ARG A 300 -11.37 3.83 0.52
CA ARG A 300 -11.74 5.23 0.78
C ARG A 300 -11.12 5.72 2.08
N LEU A 301 -10.98 7.04 2.21
CA LEU A 301 -10.64 7.68 3.47
C LEU A 301 -11.90 7.80 4.30
N TRP A 302 -11.86 7.25 5.50
CA TRP A 302 -12.93 7.38 6.48
C TRP A 302 -12.50 8.33 7.57
N LYS A 303 -13.47 9.04 8.13
CA LYS A 303 -13.35 9.69 9.44
C LYS A 303 -14.23 8.99 10.46
N THR A 304 -13.87 9.14 11.73
CA THR A 304 -14.70 8.79 12.87
C THR A 304 -14.42 9.76 14.02
N ASP A 305 -15.48 10.27 14.65
CA ASP A 305 -15.43 10.87 15.99
C ASP A 305 -15.70 9.84 17.09
N GLY A 306 -15.87 8.58 16.69
CA GLY A 306 -16.23 7.48 17.55
C GLY A 306 -17.72 7.29 17.83
N THR A 307 -18.58 7.93 17.06
CA THR A 307 -20.02 7.69 17.03
C THR A 307 -20.42 7.04 15.70
N LEU A 308 -21.56 6.35 15.67
CA LEU A 308 -22.08 5.75 14.44
C LEU A 308 -22.34 6.81 13.35
N MET A 309 -22.86 7.98 13.75
CA MET A 309 -23.18 9.10 12.86
C MET A 309 -21.94 9.84 12.35
N GLY A 310 -20.92 10.03 13.20
CA GLY A 310 -19.67 10.68 12.82
C GLY A 310 -18.67 9.75 12.11
N THR A 311 -19.00 8.47 11.94
CA THR A 311 -18.19 7.50 11.19
C THR A 311 -18.66 7.37 9.74
N MET A 312 -17.92 7.96 8.80
CA MET A 312 -18.30 8.01 7.38
C MET A 312 -17.10 8.12 6.45
N ALA A 313 -17.26 7.69 5.19
CA ALA A 313 -16.30 7.97 4.12
C ALA A 313 -16.34 9.47 3.77
N ILE A 314 -15.17 10.07 3.62
CA ILE A 314 -15.00 11.51 3.33
C ILE A 314 -14.32 11.77 1.99
N SER A 315 -14.10 10.72 1.21
CA SER A 315 -13.39 10.79 -0.06
C SER A 315 -13.91 9.79 -1.10
N GLY A 316 -13.44 9.93 -2.36
CA GLY A 316 -13.80 9.10 -3.50
C GLY A 316 -13.07 7.74 -3.54
N GLU A 317 -13.02 7.07 -4.68
CA GLU A 317 -12.25 5.82 -4.86
C GLU A 317 -10.75 6.12 -4.98
N GLU A 318 -9.90 5.41 -4.24
CA GLU A 318 -8.49 5.79 -4.10
C GLU A 318 -7.47 4.66 -4.24
N HIS A 319 -6.27 5.05 -4.69
CA HIS A 319 -5.04 4.28 -4.67
C HIS A 319 -3.99 5.09 -3.89
N ASN A 320 -3.63 4.64 -2.68
CA ASN A 320 -2.83 5.45 -1.76
C ASN A 320 -1.56 4.75 -1.30
N ASN A 321 -0.48 5.52 -1.26
CA ASN A 321 0.80 5.08 -0.70
C ASN A 321 1.26 5.96 0.47
N ALA A 322 0.80 7.22 0.61
CA ALA A 322 1.27 8.12 1.67
C ALA A 322 0.18 9.03 2.28
N ILE A 323 0.15 9.13 3.62
CA ILE A 323 -0.77 9.96 4.41
C ILE A 323 -0.08 10.44 5.70
N ILE A 324 -0.36 11.68 6.11
CA ILE A 324 0.11 12.24 7.37
C ILE A 324 -0.93 13.18 7.98
N ALA A 325 -1.01 13.21 9.31
CA ALA A 325 -1.64 14.31 10.03
C ALA A 325 -0.58 15.39 10.26
N PHE A 326 -0.84 16.60 9.77
CA PHE A 326 0.08 17.71 9.92
C PHE A 326 -0.71 18.95 10.34
N LYS A 327 -0.35 19.50 11.50
CA LYS A 327 -1.13 20.55 12.17
C LYS A 327 -2.60 20.11 12.32
N ASP A 328 -3.49 20.90 11.74
CA ASP A 328 -4.94 20.84 11.91
C ASP A 328 -5.66 20.07 10.79
N ARG A 329 -4.91 19.40 9.91
CA ARG A 329 -5.43 18.75 8.71
C ARG A 329 -4.73 17.41 8.45
N LEU A 330 -5.33 16.63 7.57
CA LEU A 330 -4.64 15.52 6.91
C LEU A 330 -4.12 15.94 5.55
N TYR A 331 -2.99 15.34 5.17
CA TYR A 331 -2.40 15.44 3.84
C TYR A 331 -2.11 14.02 3.33
N PHE A 332 -2.45 13.76 2.07
CA PHE A 332 -2.32 12.43 1.50
C PHE A 332 -2.11 12.46 0.00
N SER A 333 -1.42 11.46 -0.53
CA SER A 333 -1.32 11.22 -1.97
C SER A 333 -2.67 10.70 -2.47
N TYR A 334 -3.23 11.31 -3.51
CA TYR A 334 -4.50 10.88 -4.12
C TYR A 334 -4.37 10.83 -5.63
N GLN A 335 -4.96 9.81 -6.26
CA GLN A 335 -5.05 9.71 -7.71
C GLN A 335 -6.50 9.84 -8.17
N SER A 336 -6.83 10.99 -8.79
CA SER A 336 -8.12 11.16 -9.46
C SER A 336 -8.20 10.30 -10.73
N LYS A 337 -9.40 9.78 -11.04
CA LYS A 337 -9.70 9.02 -12.27
C LYS A 337 -9.35 9.76 -13.58
N THR A 338 -9.22 11.09 -13.51
CA THR A 338 -8.95 11.96 -14.66
C THR A 338 -7.47 12.34 -14.82
N ASN A 339 -6.62 12.09 -13.82
CA ASN A 339 -5.27 12.66 -13.77
C ASN A 339 -4.18 11.62 -14.04
N GLN A 340 -3.13 12.03 -14.77
CA GLN A 340 -1.93 11.22 -15.00
C GLN A 340 -1.00 11.32 -13.78
N GLY A 341 -1.22 10.47 -12.78
CA GLY A 341 -0.40 10.35 -11.56
C GLY A 341 -1.08 10.83 -10.28
N GLN A 342 -0.49 10.50 -9.14
CA GLN A 342 -0.94 10.96 -7.82
C GLN A 342 -0.61 12.44 -7.62
N GLU A 343 -1.41 13.12 -6.81
CA GLU A 343 -1.22 14.50 -6.40
C GLU A 343 -1.49 14.65 -4.90
N LEU A 344 -1.00 15.74 -4.30
CA LEU A 344 -1.15 15.98 -2.87
C LEU A 344 -2.54 16.54 -2.58
N TRP A 345 -3.29 15.91 -1.70
CA TRP A 345 -4.62 16.31 -1.25
C TRP A 345 -4.60 16.67 0.23
N THR A 346 -5.62 17.43 0.65
CA THR A 346 -5.83 17.78 2.06
C THR A 346 -7.29 17.66 2.45
N THR A 347 -7.55 17.41 3.74
CA THR A 347 -8.90 17.41 4.33
C THR A 347 -8.84 17.85 5.79
N ASP A 348 -9.90 18.51 6.28
CA ASP A 348 -10.19 18.68 7.71
C ASP A 348 -11.26 17.72 8.22
N GLY A 349 -11.65 16.76 7.37
CA GLY A 349 -12.65 15.74 7.67
C GLY A 349 -14.03 16.02 7.07
N THR A 350 -14.27 17.09 6.32
CA THR A 350 -15.52 17.22 5.55
C THR A 350 -15.31 16.86 4.08
N PRO A 351 -16.32 16.27 3.38
CA PRO A 351 -16.25 16.05 1.94
C PRO A 351 -15.89 17.32 1.14
N GLU A 352 -16.37 18.48 1.57
CA GLU A 352 -16.09 19.78 0.93
C GLU A 352 -14.65 20.24 1.12
N SER A 353 -14.04 19.88 2.24
CA SER A 353 -12.64 20.19 2.55
C SER A 353 -11.66 19.23 1.87
N THR A 354 -12.14 18.04 1.48
CA THR A 354 -11.35 16.98 0.84
C THR A 354 -11.12 17.31 -0.63
N LYS A 355 -9.97 17.91 -0.92
CA LYS A 355 -9.65 18.43 -2.25
C LYS A 355 -8.13 18.45 -2.53
N PRO A 356 -7.71 18.64 -3.79
CA PRO A 356 -6.30 18.86 -4.10
C PRO A 356 -5.73 20.00 -3.25
N PHE A 357 -4.56 19.78 -2.65
CA PHE A 357 -3.89 20.74 -1.81
C PHE A 357 -3.51 22.01 -2.61
N THR A 358 -3.06 21.83 -3.84
CA THR A 358 -2.93 22.89 -4.84
C THR A 358 -2.86 22.27 -6.25
N SER A 359 -3.34 23.01 -7.26
CA SER A 359 -3.31 22.60 -8.67
C SER A 359 -1.89 22.43 -9.22
N ALA A 360 -0.89 23.05 -8.58
CA ALA A 360 0.52 22.98 -8.94
C ALA A 360 1.14 21.57 -8.76
N PHE A 361 0.49 20.67 -8.00
CA PHE A 361 0.99 19.32 -7.72
C PHE A 361 0.28 18.19 -8.47
N THR A 362 -0.51 18.52 -9.50
CA THR A 362 -1.19 17.53 -10.35
C THR A 362 -0.17 16.55 -10.97
N GLY A 363 -0.32 15.25 -10.68
CA GLY A 363 0.53 14.19 -11.23
C GLY A 363 2.01 14.26 -10.81
N THR A 364 2.30 14.79 -9.62
CA THR A 364 3.67 14.88 -9.08
C THR A 364 4.09 13.68 -8.24
N ASN A 365 3.19 12.71 -8.00
CA ASN A 365 3.46 11.48 -7.25
C ASN A 365 4.10 11.73 -5.87
N PRO A 366 3.43 12.49 -4.98
CA PRO A 366 3.95 12.74 -3.65
C PRO A 366 4.11 11.44 -2.85
N SER A 367 5.25 11.26 -2.21
CA SER A 367 5.58 10.07 -1.42
C SER A 367 6.40 10.42 -0.18
N TYR A 368 6.37 9.52 0.82
CA TYR A 368 7.10 9.64 2.09
C TYR A 368 6.89 10.96 2.84
N LEU A 369 5.62 11.36 2.98
CA LEU A 369 5.25 12.53 3.76
C LEU A 369 5.71 12.37 5.21
N THR A 370 6.52 13.31 5.68
CA THR A 370 7.13 13.31 7.02
C THR A 370 6.96 14.68 7.67
N GLU A 371 6.53 14.71 8.93
CA GLU A 371 6.59 15.92 9.75
C GLU A 371 7.88 15.94 10.56
N THR A 372 8.65 17.02 10.44
CA THR A 372 9.81 17.26 11.29
C THR A 372 10.10 18.76 11.35
N GLY A 373 10.58 19.28 12.48
CA GLY A 373 10.86 20.72 12.63
C GLY A 373 9.66 21.63 12.34
N ASN A 374 8.43 21.21 12.68
CA ASN A 374 7.17 21.93 12.44
C ASN A 374 6.85 22.20 10.94
N MET A 375 7.46 21.41 10.05
CA MET A 375 7.25 21.47 8.61
C MET A 375 6.96 20.06 8.08
N MET A 376 6.19 20.00 7.00
CA MET A 376 5.97 18.76 6.26
C MET A 376 6.98 18.67 5.11
N TYR A 377 7.63 17.52 4.97
CA TYR A 377 8.57 17.21 3.90
C TYR A 377 8.11 15.97 3.14
N TYR A 378 8.36 15.94 1.83
CA TYR A 378 7.96 14.83 0.98
C TYR A 378 8.77 14.83 -0.33
N TYR A 379 8.82 13.68 -0.98
CA TYR A 379 9.31 13.59 -2.36
C TYR A 379 8.18 13.82 -3.33
N ALA A 380 8.42 14.57 -4.40
CA ALA A 380 7.50 14.72 -5.52
C ALA A 380 8.26 15.10 -6.79
N ASN A 381 7.78 14.62 -7.93
CA ASN A 381 8.33 14.91 -9.26
C ASN A 381 8.33 16.42 -9.53
N VAL A 382 9.47 16.90 -10.02
CA VAL A 382 9.64 18.28 -10.52
C VAL A 382 9.22 18.30 -11.99
N ARG A 383 8.39 19.28 -12.38
CA ARG A 383 7.92 19.45 -13.75
C ARG A 383 8.46 20.71 -14.39
N SER A 384 8.80 20.65 -15.67
CA SER A 384 9.16 21.83 -16.44
C SER A 384 7.98 22.79 -16.54
N ASN A 385 8.22 24.08 -16.28
CA ASN A 385 7.19 25.10 -16.46
C ASN A 385 6.85 25.34 -17.94
N GLU A 386 7.77 25.01 -18.85
CA GLU A 386 7.61 25.24 -20.29
C GLU A 386 6.97 24.03 -20.99
N THR A 387 7.51 22.83 -20.74
CA THR A 387 7.11 21.60 -21.45
C THR A 387 6.17 20.70 -20.66
N HIS A 388 5.93 20.99 -19.37
CA HIS A 388 5.18 20.15 -18.44
C HIS A 388 5.73 18.72 -18.26
N SER A 389 6.92 18.42 -18.80
CA SER A 389 7.60 17.12 -18.65
C SER A 389 8.20 16.96 -17.25
N ILE A 390 8.36 15.71 -16.79
CA ILE A 390 9.05 15.41 -15.54
C ILE A 390 10.56 15.63 -15.76
N GLU A 391 11.16 16.51 -14.96
CA GLU A 391 12.59 16.84 -15.01
C GLU A 391 13.43 16.06 -13.98
N GLY A 392 12.78 15.48 -12.96
CA GLY A 392 13.43 14.68 -11.93
C GLY A 392 12.59 14.54 -10.66
N LEU A 393 13.18 13.98 -9.59
CA LEU A 393 12.55 13.88 -8.28
C LEU A 393 13.06 14.96 -7.33
N GLY A 394 12.14 15.69 -6.70
CA GLY A 394 12.43 16.79 -5.80
C GLY A 394 12.09 16.49 -4.35
N ILE A 395 12.78 17.18 -3.44
CA ILE A 395 12.50 17.24 -2.01
C ILE A 395 11.74 18.53 -1.73
N TRP A 396 10.50 18.40 -1.28
CA TRP A 396 9.60 19.50 -1.04
C TRP A 396 9.42 19.74 0.45
N GLN A 397 9.23 21.00 0.80
CA GLN A 397 8.93 21.48 2.15
C GLN A 397 7.62 22.25 2.10
N SER A 398 6.75 22.07 3.10
CA SER A 398 5.46 22.76 3.21
C SER A 398 5.16 23.13 4.67
N ASP A 399 4.68 24.36 4.89
CA ASP A 399 4.10 24.79 6.17
C ASP A 399 2.61 24.42 6.29
N GLY A 400 2.08 23.62 5.36
CA GLY A 400 0.66 23.25 5.29
C GLY A 400 -0.18 24.21 4.47
N THR A 401 0.41 25.24 3.86
CA THR A 401 -0.26 26.15 2.91
C THR A 401 0.37 26.04 1.52
N PRO A 402 -0.39 26.25 0.43
CA PRO A 402 0.18 26.27 -0.92
C PRO A 402 1.32 27.30 -1.08
N LEU A 403 1.21 28.47 -0.43
CA LEU A 403 2.21 29.54 -0.50
C LEU A 403 3.50 29.22 0.26
N GLY A 404 3.40 28.52 1.38
CA GLY A 404 4.56 28.05 2.14
C GLY A 404 5.13 26.72 1.63
N THR A 405 4.69 26.25 0.47
CA THR A 405 5.17 25.01 -0.15
C THR A 405 6.19 25.29 -1.25
N ARG A 406 7.37 24.67 -1.16
CA ARG A 406 8.48 24.91 -2.10
C ARG A 406 9.40 23.71 -2.26
N LEU A 407 10.05 23.63 -3.42
CA LEU A 407 11.16 22.72 -3.68
C LEU A 407 12.41 23.22 -2.94
N ILE A 408 13.00 22.40 -2.08
CA ILE A 408 14.20 22.75 -1.30
C ILE A 408 15.43 21.94 -1.67
N GLY A 409 15.27 20.88 -2.46
CA GLY A 409 16.38 20.08 -2.93
C GLY A 409 15.98 19.21 -4.13
N GLN A 410 16.96 18.82 -4.94
CA GLN A 410 16.76 17.83 -6.00
C GLN A 410 17.63 16.61 -5.73
N LEU A 411 17.10 15.42 -6.05
CA LEU A 411 17.95 14.26 -6.19
C LEU A 411 18.73 14.43 -7.50
N GLY A 412 20.06 14.34 -7.44
CA GLY A 412 20.89 14.38 -8.65
C GLY A 412 20.50 13.24 -9.60
N LYS A 413 20.87 13.33 -10.89
CA LYS A 413 20.53 12.31 -11.92
C LYS A 413 20.86 10.87 -11.54
N ARG A 414 21.78 10.67 -10.59
CA ARG A 414 22.29 9.37 -10.14
C ARG A 414 21.81 8.97 -8.75
N ILE A 415 20.89 9.74 -8.14
CA ILE A 415 20.32 9.47 -6.81
C ILE A 415 18.83 9.17 -7.01
N GLY A 416 18.42 7.97 -6.65
CA GLY A 416 17.04 7.52 -6.64
C GLY A 416 16.47 7.39 -5.23
N LEU A 417 15.17 7.08 -5.17
CA LEU A 417 14.55 6.63 -3.93
C LEU A 417 15.10 5.25 -3.55
N PRO A 418 15.35 4.99 -2.26
CA PRO A 418 15.72 3.66 -1.82
C PRO A 418 14.63 2.65 -2.19
N ARG A 419 15.04 1.55 -2.83
CA ARG A 419 14.19 0.37 -3.01
C ARG A 419 14.22 -0.45 -1.73
N PHE A 420 13.21 -0.30 -0.87
CA PHE A 420 13.03 -1.23 0.23
C PHE A 420 12.56 -2.57 -0.35
N PRO A 421 13.15 -3.71 0.05
CA PRO A 421 12.62 -5.00 -0.36
C PRO A 421 11.18 -5.10 0.14
N HIS A 422 10.22 -5.25 -0.78
CA HIS A 422 8.88 -5.67 -0.43
C HIS A 422 8.99 -6.98 0.35
N PHE A 423 8.58 -6.96 1.61
CA PHE A 423 8.55 -8.13 2.47
C PHE A 423 7.47 -9.10 1.97
N TYR A 424 7.80 -9.91 0.96
CA TYR A 424 7.07 -11.13 0.63
C TYR A 424 7.40 -12.18 1.70
N GLY A 425 6.65 -12.19 2.81
CA GLY A 425 6.81 -13.27 3.77
C GLY A 425 6.37 -13.01 5.21
N SER A 426 5.13 -12.59 5.44
CA SER A 426 4.44 -13.10 6.63
C SER A 426 2.93 -13.18 6.38
N SER A 427 2.36 -14.32 6.73
CA SER A 427 0.92 -14.61 6.69
C SER A 427 0.11 -13.81 7.72
N PHE A 428 0.64 -12.68 8.19
CA PHE A 428 0.01 -11.77 9.14
C PHE A 428 0.23 -10.34 8.64
N GLY A 429 -0.71 -9.86 7.83
CA GLY A 429 -0.70 -8.53 7.23
C GLY A 429 -0.80 -7.41 8.26
N ILE A 430 0.34 -7.00 8.83
CA ILE A 430 0.52 -5.62 9.28
C ILE A 430 1.13 -4.87 8.09
N ALA A 431 0.31 -4.55 7.10
CA ALA A 431 0.63 -3.47 6.18
C ALA A 431 0.47 -2.17 6.97
N GLY A 432 1.56 -1.58 7.46
CA GLY A 432 1.46 -0.36 8.26
C GLY A 432 2.75 0.22 8.88
N GLU A 433 3.87 -0.50 8.88
CA GLU A 433 5.18 0.03 9.32
C GLU A 433 6.23 -0.05 8.20
N GLU A 434 5.84 0.11 6.94
CA GLU A 434 6.80 0.46 5.89
C GLU A 434 7.21 1.93 6.04
N GLU A 435 7.99 2.24 7.08
CA GLU A 435 8.70 3.51 7.18
C GLU A 435 9.89 3.49 6.22
N GLY A 436 9.58 3.70 4.94
CA GLY A 436 10.57 4.18 3.98
C GLY A 436 11.12 5.56 4.37
N PRO A 437 12.06 6.13 3.60
CA PRO A 437 13.04 7.08 4.11
C PRO A 437 12.38 8.27 4.80
N VAL A 438 12.53 8.32 6.13
CA VAL A 438 12.03 9.39 6.98
C VAL A 438 12.98 10.59 6.85
N PHE A 439 12.43 11.76 6.58
CA PHE A 439 13.19 13.01 6.66
C PHE A 439 13.45 13.38 8.12
N VAL A 440 14.70 13.71 8.45
CA VAL A 440 15.08 14.18 9.79
C VAL A 440 15.66 15.59 9.71
N ALA A 441 14.98 16.57 10.28
CA ALA A 441 15.52 17.92 10.41
C ALA A 441 16.51 17.97 11.59
N LEU A 442 17.79 18.18 11.27
CA LEU A 442 18.90 18.23 12.20
C LEU A 442 19.72 19.50 11.98
N GLY A 443 19.67 20.42 12.94
CA GLY A 443 20.23 21.76 12.79
C GLY A 443 19.76 22.46 11.51
N LYS A 444 20.70 22.85 10.65
CA LYS A 444 20.43 23.53 9.37
C LYS A 444 20.20 22.59 8.18
N TYR A 445 20.14 21.28 8.41
CA TYR A 445 20.04 20.27 7.35
C TYR A 445 18.81 19.40 7.53
N LEU A 446 18.26 18.96 6.39
CA LEU A 446 17.31 17.88 6.31
C LEU A 446 18.09 16.63 5.87
N LEU A 447 18.12 15.62 6.72
CA LEU A 447 18.77 14.34 6.46
C LEU A 447 17.75 13.34 5.92
N PHE A 448 18.20 12.45 5.03
CA PHE A 448 17.39 11.38 4.48
C PHE A 448 18.27 10.25 3.91
N ILE A 449 17.66 9.09 3.69
CA ILE A 449 18.32 7.94 3.08
C ILE A 449 17.98 7.94 1.58
N GLY A 450 19.00 7.86 0.72
CA GLY A 450 18.89 7.84 -0.75
C GLY A 450 19.70 6.69 -1.35
N GLN A 451 19.40 6.28 -2.59
CA GLN A 451 20.14 5.19 -3.28
C GLN A 451 20.85 5.71 -4.54
N GLY A 452 22.11 5.33 -4.77
CA GLY A 452 22.83 5.63 -6.01
C GLY A 452 22.52 4.69 -7.18
N ASP A 453 22.74 5.14 -8.42
CA ASP A 453 22.41 4.38 -9.65
C ASP A 453 23.28 3.13 -9.91
N LYS A 454 22.64 2.12 -10.51
CA LYS A 454 23.15 0.74 -10.72
C LYS A 454 23.81 0.47 -12.08
N TYR A 455 24.01 1.48 -12.93
CA TYR A 455 24.62 1.29 -14.26
C TYR A 455 25.44 2.52 -14.69
N ALA A 456 26.70 2.59 -14.26
CA ALA A 456 27.71 3.39 -14.95
C ALA A 456 28.53 2.45 -15.82
N SER A 457 28.28 2.46 -17.12
CA SER A 457 29.32 2.13 -18.08
C SER A 457 30.51 3.06 -17.81
N ASN A 458 31.63 2.47 -17.40
CA ASN A 458 32.95 3.09 -17.17
C ASN A 458 33.19 3.70 -15.78
N ASN A 459 33.79 2.88 -14.90
CA ASN A 459 34.75 3.24 -13.82
C ASN A 459 34.40 4.27 -12.71
N GLU A 460 33.14 4.56 -12.43
CA GLU A 460 32.76 5.25 -11.17
C GLU A 460 31.99 4.32 -10.23
N LYS A 461 32.44 4.21 -8.98
CA LYS A 461 31.93 3.28 -7.95
C LYS A 461 30.43 3.54 -7.70
N ALA A 462 29.62 2.49 -7.84
CA ALA A 462 28.18 2.52 -7.53
C ALA A 462 27.95 2.64 -6.01
N ILE A 463 27.03 3.53 -5.61
CA ILE A 463 26.69 3.83 -4.21
C ILE A 463 25.31 3.22 -3.90
N GLY A 464 25.15 2.52 -2.76
CA GLY A 464 23.87 1.94 -2.33
C GLY A 464 23.03 2.90 -1.50
N ALA A 465 22.27 2.37 -0.53
CA ALA A 465 21.52 3.21 0.38
C ALA A 465 22.46 3.93 1.34
N GLU A 466 22.55 5.25 1.20
CA GLU A 466 23.45 6.12 1.98
C GLU A 466 22.70 7.29 2.62
N LEU A 467 23.38 7.97 3.55
CA LEU A 467 22.87 9.15 4.23
C LEU A 467 23.17 10.40 3.39
N PHE A 468 22.13 11.10 2.99
CA PHE A 468 22.19 12.36 2.25
C PHE A 468 21.64 13.51 3.08
N ARG A 469 21.98 14.74 2.67
CA ARG A 469 21.46 15.96 3.26
C ARG A 469 21.11 17.01 2.22
N VAL A 470 20.18 17.89 2.58
CA VAL A 470 19.95 19.18 1.90
C VAL A 470 19.84 20.31 2.93
N PRO A 471 20.29 21.54 2.64
CA PRO A 471 20.10 22.68 3.53
C PRO A 471 18.62 23.00 3.75
N ILE A 472 18.23 23.25 5.00
CA ILE A 472 16.92 23.82 5.33
C ILE A 472 17.02 25.35 5.16
N PRO A 473 16.21 25.98 4.30
CA PRO A 473 16.31 27.41 4.08
C PRO A 473 15.83 28.19 5.30
N THR A 474 16.67 29.10 5.84
CA THR A 474 16.43 29.77 7.12
C THR A 474 15.39 30.90 7.07
N VAL A 475 15.16 31.57 5.92
CA VAL A 475 14.01 32.45 5.61
C VAL A 475 14.01 32.64 4.08
N VAL A 476 12.87 32.61 3.38
CA VAL A 476 12.83 32.96 1.93
C VAL A 476 11.63 33.86 1.64
N LYS A 477 11.92 35.01 1.01
CA LYS A 477 10.94 35.89 0.36
C LYS A 477 10.12 35.06 -0.63
N SER A 478 8.79 35.16 -0.54
CA SER A 478 7.81 34.48 -1.38
C SER A 478 8.12 34.64 -2.88
N ALA A 479 8.38 33.55 -3.60
CA ALA A 479 8.30 33.51 -5.05
C ALA A 479 6.84 33.20 -5.42
N ILE A 480 6.17 34.18 -6.03
CA ILE A 480 4.77 34.13 -6.45
C ILE A 480 4.65 33.22 -7.68
N ILE A 481 3.77 32.20 -7.63
CA ILE A 481 3.33 31.47 -8.82
C ILE A 481 1.87 31.88 -9.09
N ASN A 482 1.65 32.63 -10.17
CA ASN A 482 0.31 33.02 -10.65
C ASN A 482 -0.35 31.87 -11.41
N THR A 483 -1.61 31.61 -11.11
CA THR A 483 -2.49 30.62 -11.76
C THR A 483 -3.14 31.19 -13.03
N ALA A 484 -3.19 30.41 -14.12
CA ALA A 484 -4.02 30.69 -15.29
C ALA A 484 -5.12 29.62 -15.45
N SER A 485 -6.36 30.07 -15.65
CA SER A 485 -7.57 29.28 -15.88
C SER A 485 -7.69 28.81 -17.34
N SER A 486 -8.24 27.60 -17.58
CA SER A 486 -8.62 27.14 -18.92
C SER A 486 -10.14 26.98 -19.08
N THR A 487 -10.64 27.48 -20.21
CA THR A 487 -12.04 27.41 -20.69
C THR A 487 -12.29 26.13 -21.51
N GLN A 488 -13.47 25.53 -21.33
CA GLN A 488 -13.94 24.36 -22.08
C GLN A 488 -14.47 24.71 -23.48
N VAL A 489 -14.27 23.80 -24.44
CA VAL A 489 -14.97 23.76 -25.74
C VAL A 489 -15.74 22.44 -25.84
N ALA A 490 -17.00 22.50 -26.26
CA ALA A 490 -17.90 21.36 -26.44
C ALA A 490 -17.97 20.95 -27.93
N GLU A 491 -18.06 19.64 -28.20
CA GLU A 491 -18.39 19.10 -29.53
C GLU A 491 -19.65 18.21 -29.47
N SER A 492 -20.51 18.38 -30.47
CA SER A 492 -21.80 17.72 -30.66
C SER A 492 -21.73 16.62 -31.71
N VAL A 493 -22.43 15.50 -31.52
CA VAL A 493 -22.63 14.45 -32.54
C VAL A 493 -24.12 14.14 -32.74
N LYS A 494 -24.57 14.03 -34.01
CA LYS A 494 -25.95 13.74 -34.44
C LYS A 494 -26.26 12.23 -34.48
N PRO A 495 -27.54 11.79 -34.31
CA PRO A 495 -27.93 10.38 -34.33
C PRO A 495 -28.47 9.90 -35.70
N ARG A 496 -28.39 8.57 -35.95
CA ARG A 496 -29.09 7.86 -37.03
C ARG A 496 -29.86 6.66 -36.45
N ASN A 497 -31.11 6.49 -36.88
CA ASN A 497 -32.14 5.56 -36.36
C ASN A 497 -32.30 4.30 -37.28
N PRO A 498 -33.09 3.26 -36.93
CA PRO A 498 -32.62 1.87 -36.89
C PRO A 498 -33.41 0.90 -37.80
N SER A 499 -33.00 -0.37 -37.85
CA SER A 499 -33.84 -1.49 -38.32
C SER A 499 -33.91 -2.62 -37.28
N VAL A 500 -35.10 -3.21 -37.20
CA VAL A 500 -35.73 -3.93 -36.07
C VAL A 500 -35.52 -5.46 -36.11
N ASN A 501 -35.11 -6.07 -34.97
CA ASN A 501 -35.87 -7.13 -34.24
C ASN A 501 -35.14 -7.69 -32.98
N ASN A 502 -35.57 -7.20 -31.81
CA ASN A 502 -35.66 -7.77 -30.45
C ASN A 502 -34.60 -8.75 -29.88
N ARG A 503 -33.63 -8.20 -29.12
CA ARG A 503 -33.67 -8.02 -27.64
C ARG A 503 -32.73 -6.86 -27.26
N ASN A 504 -33.31 -5.67 -27.06
CA ASN A 504 -32.59 -4.40 -26.87
C ASN A 504 -32.05 -4.19 -25.43
N SER A 505 -31.18 -5.07 -24.90
CA SER A 505 -30.52 -4.79 -23.60
C SER A 505 -29.09 -4.22 -23.73
N TYR A 506 -28.41 -4.39 -24.88
CA TYR A 506 -27.05 -3.89 -25.10
C TYR A 506 -26.67 -3.71 -26.58
N GLN A 507 -25.58 -2.99 -26.83
CA GLN A 507 -24.90 -2.84 -28.14
C GLN A 507 -23.47 -3.35 -28.03
N ILE A 508 -22.94 -4.03 -29.05
CA ILE A 508 -21.52 -4.42 -29.05
C ILE A 508 -20.65 -3.23 -29.47
N LYS A 509 -19.64 -2.92 -28.66
CA LYS A 509 -18.60 -1.94 -28.95
C LYS A 509 -17.27 -2.63 -29.19
N ASN A 510 -16.42 -1.97 -29.98
CA ASN A 510 -15.06 -2.40 -30.25
C ASN A 510 -14.12 -1.20 -30.14
N VAL A 511 -13.01 -1.38 -29.43
CA VAL A 511 -11.86 -0.48 -29.43
C VAL A 511 -10.67 -1.25 -29.96
N THR A 512 -10.10 -0.79 -31.06
CA THR A 512 -8.92 -1.43 -31.67
C THR A 512 -7.83 -0.39 -31.90
N ARG A 513 -6.61 -0.70 -31.47
CA ARG A 513 -5.41 0.07 -31.80
C ARG A 513 -4.37 -0.82 -32.43
N THR A 514 -3.70 -0.29 -33.44
CA THR A 514 -2.67 -1.01 -34.18
C THR A 514 -1.45 -0.13 -34.39
N PHE A 515 -0.30 -0.78 -34.48
CA PHE A 515 0.96 -0.19 -34.91
C PHE A 515 1.66 -1.17 -35.85
N GLY A 516 2.34 -0.63 -36.86
CA GLY A 516 3.18 -1.40 -37.75
C GLY A 516 4.46 -0.63 -38.03
N ARG A 517 5.62 -1.21 -37.68
CA ARG A 517 6.93 -0.68 -38.08
C ARG A 517 7.24 -1.18 -39.48
N LYS A 518 7.60 -0.26 -40.37
CA LYS A 518 8.02 -0.57 -41.74
C LYS A 518 9.52 -0.38 -41.89
N ASN A 519 10.16 -1.27 -42.65
CA ASN A 519 11.55 -1.08 -43.06
C ASN A 519 11.67 -0.05 -44.20
N SER A 520 12.89 0.23 -44.63
CA SER A 520 13.19 1.12 -45.75
C SER A 520 12.60 0.70 -47.10
N LYS A 521 12.21 -0.57 -47.27
CA LYS A 521 11.51 -1.10 -48.46
C LYS A 521 9.99 -0.99 -48.36
N GLY A 522 9.46 -0.57 -47.21
CA GLY A 522 8.03 -0.45 -46.93
C GLY A 522 7.37 -1.71 -46.38
N ASP A 523 8.12 -2.79 -46.15
CA ASP A 523 7.61 -4.05 -45.57
C ASP A 523 7.36 -3.89 -44.08
N THR A 524 6.26 -4.47 -43.56
CA THR A 524 6.00 -4.47 -42.11
C THR A 524 6.87 -5.53 -41.43
N ILE A 525 7.79 -5.08 -40.57
CA ILE A 525 8.75 -5.94 -39.87
C ILE A 525 8.36 -6.22 -38.41
N ALA A 526 7.49 -5.38 -37.84
CA ALA A 526 6.90 -5.61 -36.52
C ALA A 526 5.51 -4.99 -36.42
N SER A 527 4.63 -5.57 -35.60
CA SER A 527 3.28 -5.07 -35.38
C SER A 527 2.80 -5.24 -33.94
N ALA A 528 1.97 -4.29 -33.50
CA ALA A 528 1.17 -4.43 -32.29
C ALA A 528 -0.31 -4.30 -32.63
N LYS A 529 -1.15 -5.11 -31.98
CA LYS A 529 -2.62 -4.96 -32.02
C LYS A 529 -3.20 -5.14 -30.62
N ALA A 530 -3.95 -4.15 -30.16
CA ALA A 530 -4.79 -4.26 -28.96
C ALA A 530 -6.26 -4.10 -29.34
N GLU A 531 -7.11 -5.01 -28.91
CA GLU A 531 -8.53 -5.07 -29.27
C GLU A 531 -9.40 -5.45 -28.07
N PHE A 532 -10.36 -4.59 -27.74
CA PHE A 532 -11.38 -4.84 -26.73
C PHE A 532 -12.75 -4.85 -27.38
N ILE A 533 -13.46 -5.98 -27.28
CA ILE A 533 -14.82 -6.16 -27.80
C ILE A 533 -15.74 -6.40 -26.60
N TYR A 534 -16.77 -5.57 -26.39
CA TYR A 534 -17.59 -5.66 -25.18
C TYR A 534 -19.04 -5.21 -25.43
N PRO A 535 -20.01 -5.77 -24.68
CA PRO A 535 -21.38 -5.27 -24.67
C PRO A 535 -21.47 -3.99 -23.84
N GLU A 536 -22.15 -2.99 -24.38
CA GLU A 536 -22.55 -1.76 -23.72
C GLU A 536 -24.07 -1.79 -23.49
N PHE A 537 -24.46 -1.97 -22.23
CA PHE A 537 -25.83 -2.01 -21.77
C PHE A 537 -26.39 -0.60 -21.57
N THR A 538 -27.71 -0.48 -21.39
CA THR A 538 -28.31 0.77 -20.91
C THR A 538 -28.01 1.03 -19.42
N ASP A 539 -27.68 -0.02 -18.66
CA ASP A 539 -27.28 0.08 -17.26
C ASP A 539 -25.81 0.53 -17.15
N ASN A 540 -25.62 1.81 -16.83
CA ASN A 540 -24.29 2.41 -16.68
C ASN A 540 -23.47 1.79 -15.55
N THR A 541 -24.11 1.29 -14.48
CA THR A 541 -23.42 0.63 -13.37
C THR A 541 -22.83 -0.70 -13.84
N LEU A 542 -23.60 -1.49 -14.57
CA LEU A 542 -23.13 -2.73 -15.18
C LEU A 542 -21.97 -2.49 -16.16
N ASN A 543 -22.08 -1.47 -17.03
CA ASN A 543 -21.00 -1.10 -17.96
C ASN A 543 -19.71 -0.72 -17.22
N GLN A 544 -19.83 0.01 -16.11
CA GLN A 544 -18.69 0.39 -15.29
C GLN A 544 -18.03 -0.82 -14.63
N LEU A 545 -18.83 -1.76 -14.09
CA LEU A 545 -18.31 -3.00 -13.49
C LEU A 545 -17.62 -3.89 -14.53
N ILE A 546 -18.18 -4.03 -15.74
CA ILE A 546 -17.56 -4.75 -16.86
C ILE A 546 -16.23 -4.09 -17.23
N ARG A 547 -16.21 -2.76 -17.40
CA ARG A 547 -14.98 -2.02 -17.69
C ARG A 547 -13.94 -2.19 -16.60
N TYR A 548 -14.34 -2.14 -15.33
CA TYR A 548 -13.41 -2.34 -14.21
C TYR A 548 -12.81 -3.74 -14.21
N LYS A 549 -13.61 -4.78 -14.50
CA LYS A 549 -13.11 -6.16 -14.61
C LYS A 549 -12.15 -6.37 -15.79
N LEU A 550 -12.24 -5.56 -16.85
CA LEU A 550 -11.38 -5.66 -18.04
C LEU A 550 -10.12 -4.80 -17.95
N VAL A 551 -10.25 -3.52 -17.58
CA VAL A 551 -9.19 -2.51 -17.65
C VAL A 551 -8.92 -1.80 -16.32
N LYS A 552 -9.40 -2.36 -15.21
CA LYS A 552 -9.04 -1.99 -13.81
C LYS A 552 -9.03 -0.47 -13.53
N GLY A 553 -10.07 0.22 -13.98
CA GLY A 553 -10.25 1.67 -13.76
C GLY A 553 -9.75 2.57 -14.89
N SER A 554 -9.07 2.02 -15.89
CA SER A 554 -8.68 2.71 -17.12
C SER A 554 -9.83 2.74 -18.15
N THR A 555 -9.55 3.19 -19.38
CA THR A 555 -10.47 3.06 -20.53
C THR A 555 -9.92 2.02 -21.51
N TYR A 556 -10.81 1.33 -22.24
CA TYR A 556 -10.41 0.41 -23.31
C TYR A 556 -9.48 1.08 -24.32
N GLU A 557 -9.73 2.35 -24.60
CA GLU A 557 -8.93 3.19 -25.47
C GLU A 557 -7.51 3.40 -24.94
N LYS A 558 -7.38 3.80 -23.67
CA LYS A 558 -6.08 4.07 -23.06
C LYS A 558 -5.25 2.80 -22.91
N GLU A 559 -5.86 1.68 -22.52
CA GLU A 559 -5.15 0.40 -22.46
C GLU A 559 -4.71 -0.07 -23.85
N ALA A 560 -5.58 0.06 -24.87
CA ALA A 560 -5.23 -0.30 -26.22
C ALA A 560 -4.10 0.58 -26.79
N GLN A 561 -4.10 1.87 -26.47
CA GLN A 561 -3.02 2.79 -26.84
C GLN A 561 -1.73 2.48 -26.08
N GLY A 562 -1.80 2.20 -24.78
CA GLY A 562 -0.64 1.94 -23.92
C GLY A 562 0.18 0.78 -24.43
N LEU A 563 -0.45 -0.38 -24.65
CA LEU A 563 0.25 -1.57 -25.17
C LEU A 563 0.93 -1.30 -26.51
N VAL A 564 0.23 -0.61 -27.41
CA VAL A 564 0.75 -0.27 -28.73
C VAL A 564 1.93 0.71 -28.62
N ALA A 565 1.85 1.68 -27.70
CA ALA A 565 2.90 2.65 -27.44
C ALA A 565 4.13 1.99 -26.80
N ASP A 566 3.95 1.13 -25.81
CA ASP A 566 5.03 0.40 -25.14
C ASP A 566 5.79 -0.50 -26.12
N HIS A 567 5.07 -1.20 -27.00
CA HIS A 567 5.71 -2.01 -28.03
C HIS A 567 6.48 -1.14 -29.05
N LYS A 568 5.91 -0.01 -29.46
CA LYS A 568 6.57 0.94 -30.35
C LYS A 568 7.84 1.52 -29.71
N ASP A 569 7.78 1.88 -28.42
CA ASP A 569 8.90 2.42 -27.66
C ASP A 569 10.01 1.39 -27.49
N MET A 570 9.66 0.16 -27.11
CA MET A 570 10.60 -0.96 -27.03
C MET A 570 11.37 -1.15 -28.35
N LEU A 571 10.66 -1.16 -29.48
CA LEU A 571 11.28 -1.33 -30.79
C LEU A 571 12.22 -0.17 -31.15
N SER A 572 12.02 1.04 -30.62
CA SER A 572 12.89 2.20 -30.91
C SER A 572 14.36 1.97 -30.52
N ASN A 573 14.62 1.01 -29.63
CA ASN A 573 15.96 0.62 -29.19
C ASN A 573 16.68 -0.35 -30.15
N TYR A 574 16.02 -0.80 -31.22
CA TYR A 574 16.54 -1.81 -32.16
C TYR A 574 16.57 -1.28 -33.59
N LYS A 575 17.62 -1.67 -34.34
CA LYS A 575 17.66 -1.50 -35.79
C LYS A 575 16.72 -2.49 -36.47
N ASP A 576 16.31 -2.18 -37.69
CA ASP A 576 15.33 -2.98 -38.44
C ASP A 576 15.80 -4.44 -38.66
N ASP A 577 17.10 -4.66 -38.83
CA ASP A 577 17.73 -5.97 -39.01
C ASP A 577 17.96 -6.75 -37.69
N GLU A 578 17.81 -6.08 -36.54
CA GLU A 578 17.93 -6.67 -35.21
C GLU A 578 16.59 -7.16 -34.64
N ILE A 579 15.47 -6.82 -35.28
CA ILE A 579 14.12 -7.23 -34.85
C ILE A 579 13.86 -8.67 -35.30
N GLY A 580 14.11 -9.61 -34.40
CA GLY A 580 13.79 -11.03 -34.59
C GLY A 580 12.29 -11.35 -34.43
N ALA A 581 11.89 -12.53 -34.91
CA ALA A 581 10.49 -13.00 -34.88
C ALA A 581 9.85 -13.03 -33.48
N ALA A 582 10.63 -13.24 -32.43
CA ALA A 582 10.11 -13.25 -31.06
C ALA A 582 9.66 -11.85 -30.58
N MET A 583 10.30 -10.77 -31.07
CA MET A 583 10.02 -9.40 -30.65
C MET A 583 9.15 -8.64 -31.65
N SER A 584 8.81 -9.23 -32.79
CA SER A 584 8.12 -8.55 -33.88
C SER A 584 6.60 -8.43 -33.67
N GLN A 585 6.04 -9.06 -32.64
CA GLN A 585 4.60 -9.05 -32.40
C GLN A 585 4.23 -8.79 -30.94
N ALA A 586 3.24 -7.92 -30.74
CA ALA A 586 2.52 -7.79 -29.48
C ALA A 586 1.00 -7.80 -29.75
N ILE A 587 0.26 -8.66 -29.04
CA ILE A 587 -1.18 -8.83 -29.25
C ILE A 587 -1.89 -8.79 -27.91
N LEU A 588 -2.97 -8.01 -27.84
CA LEU A 588 -3.98 -8.11 -26.81
C LEU A 588 -5.33 -8.21 -27.48
N HIS A 589 -6.06 -9.29 -27.21
CA HIS A 589 -7.43 -9.46 -27.64
C HIS A 589 -8.27 -9.83 -26.42
N GLN A 590 -9.26 -9.01 -26.11
CA GLN A 590 -10.17 -9.26 -25.02
C GLN A 590 -11.62 -9.08 -25.47
N LYS A 591 -12.44 -10.11 -25.25
CA LYS A 591 -13.82 -10.13 -25.72
C LYS A 591 -14.77 -10.54 -24.61
N VAL A 592 -15.72 -9.67 -24.30
CA VAL A 592 -16.86 -10.00 -23.43
C VAL A 592 -18.06 -10.41 -24.27
N THR A 593 -18.63 -11.55 -23.94
CA THR A 593 -19.79 -12.15 -24.60
C THR A 593 -20.90 -12.35 -23.58
N VAL A 594 -22.12 -11.93 -23.93
CA VAL A 594 -23.31 -12.29 -23.16
C VAL A 594 -23.67 -13.74 -23.47
N ILE A 595 -23.58 -14.61 -22.47
CA ILE A 595 -23.86 -16.04 -22.61
C ILE A 595 -25.37 -16.27 -22.52
N ARG A 596 -25.98 -15.73 -21.46
CA ARG A 596 -27.41 -15.88 -21.17
C ARG A 596 -27.85 -14.75 -20.26
N GLU A 597 -29.04 -14.22 -20.53
CA GLU A 597 -29.72 -13.28 -19.67
C GLU A 597 -31.07 -13.89 -19.25
N THR A 598 -31.29 -13.96 -17.95
CA THR A 598 -32.56 -14.35 -17.30
C THR A 598 -33.14 -13.13 -16.57
N ASP A 599 -34.23 -13.32 -15.84
CA ASP A 599 -34.82 -12.26 -15.03
C ASP A 599 -33.91 -11.88 -13.85
N HIS A 600 -33.18 -12.85 -13.28
CA HIS A 600 -32.33 -12.64 -12.10
C HIS A 600 -30.84 -12.51 -12.41
N PHE A 601 -30.32 -13.26 -13.39
CA PHE A 601 -28.90 -13.29 -13.71
C PHE A 601 -28.58 -12.83 -15.14
N LEU A 602 -27.50 -12.07 -15.26
CA LEU A 602 -26.80 -11.86 -16.53
C LEU A 602 -25.46 -12.59 -16.48
N LYS A 603 -25.31 -13.62 -17.33
CA LYS A 603 -24.12 -14.47 -17.41
C LYS A 603 -23.24 -13.99 -18.56
N LEU A 604 -22.00 -13.63 -18.24
CA LEU A 604 -21.01 -13.10 -19.18
C LEU A 604 -19.78 -14.01 -19.22
N ARG A 605 -19.16 -14.12 -20.40
CA ARG A 605 -17.82 -14.70 -20.58
C ARG A 605 -16.86 -13.63 -21.04
N ASN A 606 -15.68 -13.56 -20.43
CA ASN A 606 -14.57 -12.74 -20.88
C ASN A 606 -13.46 -13.66 -21.40
N ASP A 607 -13.28 -13.65 -22.71
CA ASP A 607 -12.20 -14.33 -23.43
C ASP A 607 -10.99 -13.39 -23.49
N TYR A 608 -9.85 -13.81 -22.97
CA TYR A 608 -8.60 -13.05 -22.99
C TYR A 608 -7.52 -13.81 -23.76
N TYR A 609 -6.81 -13.10 -24.64
CA TYR A 609 -5.55 -13.53 -25.23
C TYR A 609 -4.55 -12.37 -25.19
N GLY A 610 -3.37 -12.61 -24.62
CA GLY A 610 -2.28 -11.65 -24.53
C GLY A 610 -0.97 -12.28 -24.96
N GLN A 611 -0.21 -11.61 -25.81
CA GLN A 611 1.13 -12.03 -26.21
C GLN A 611 2.03 -10.80 -26.24
N GLU A 612 3.00 -10.77 -25.34
CA GLU A 612 4.01 -9.72 -25.28
C GLU A 612 5.20 -10.05 -26.18
N ALA A 613 5.94 -9.03 -26.59
CA ALA A 613 7.16 -9.19 -27.36
C ALA A 613 8.21 -9.96 -26.55
N GLY A 614 8.78 -11.00 -27.14
CA GLY A 614 9.74 -11.89 -26.48
C GLY A 614 9.11 -13.01 -25.65
N ALA A 615 7.78 -13.09 -25.55
CA ALA A 615 7.10 -14.18 -24.85
C ALA A 615 7.28 -15.52 -25.59
N VAL A 616 7.52 -16.59 -24.83
CA VAL A 616 7.67 -17.96 -25.38
C VAL A 616 6.34 -18.52 -25.91
N HIS A 617 5.21 -18.06 -25.38
CA HIS A 617 3.86 -18.33 -25.89
C HIS A 617 2.90 -17.20 -25.50
N GLY A 618 1.74 -17.13 -26.16
CA GLY A 618 0.63 -16.29 -25.71
C GLY A 618 0.00 -16.84 -24.43
N GLN A 619 -0.56 -15.97 -23.62
CA GLN A 619 -1.40 -16.29 -22.47
C GLN A 619 -2.86 -16.18 -22.87
N PHE A 620 -3.69 -17.12 -22.43
CA PHE A 620 -5.13 -17.07 -22.67
C PHE A 620 -5.91 -17.51 -21.45
N ALA A 621 -7.11 -16.96 -21.28
CA ALA A 621 -7.99 -17.28 -20.17
C ALA A 621 -9.47 -17.10 -20.56
N GLU A 622 -10.33 -17.90 -19.93
CA GLU A 622 -11.78 -17.73 -19.96
C GLU A 622 -12.28 -17.41 -18.56
N ASN A 623 -12.84 -16.21 -18.37
CA ASN A 623 -13.39 -15.78 -17.09
C ASN A 623 -14.91 -15.67 -17.19
N TYR A 624 -15.61 -16.22 -16.21
CA TYR A 624 -17.07 -16.26 -16.19
C TYR A 624 -17.60 -15.35 -15.09
N TRP A 625 -18.55 -14.48 -15.44
CA TRP A 625 -19.14 -13.54 -14.50
C TRP A 625 -20.65 -13.71 -14.47
N ILE A 626 -21.21 -13.83 -13.28
CA ILE A 626 -22.65 -13.95 -13.05
C ILE A 626 -23.09 -12.69 -12.32
N TYR A 627 -23.80 -11.80 -13.01
CA TYR A 627 -24.29 -10.56 -12.45
C TYR A 627 -25.71 -10.75 -11.91
N ASP A 628 -25.90 -10.46 -10.63
CA ASP A 628 -27.22 -10.41 -10.00
C ASP A 628 -27.90 -9.08 -10.39
N LYS A 629 -28.95 -9.18 -11.21
CA LYS A 629 -29.66 -8.00 -11.76
C LYS A 629 -30.40 -7.22 -10.68
N GLN A 630 -30.77 -7.86 -9.58
CA GLN A 630 -31.46 -7.22 -8.46
C GLN A 630 -30.47 -6.58 -7.49
N LYS A 631 -29.42 -7.31 -7.10
CA LYS A 631 -28.42 -6.81 -6.14
C LYS A 631 -27.32 -5.95 -6.78
N LYS A 632 -27.25 -5.92 -8.11
CA LYS A 632 -26.35 -5.07 -8.91
C LYS A 632 -24.85 -5.32 -8.66
N TYR A 633 -24.45 -6.58 -8.45
CA TYR A 633 -23.04 -6.98 -8.36
C TYR A 633 -22.79 -8.37 -8.98
N PHE A 634 -21.51 -8.69 -9.20
CA PHE A 634 -21.09 -10.00 -9.71
C PHE A 634 -20.89 -11.00 -8.58
N LEU A 635 -21.61 -12.11 -8.62
CA LEU A 635 -21.59 -13.15 -7.60
C LEU A 635 -20.21 -13.84 -7.49
N THR A 636 -19.86 -14.21 -6.27
CA THR A 636 -18.75 -15.05 -5.88
C THR A 636 -19.26 -16.37 -5.28
N LEU A 637 -18.38 -17.35 -5.07
CA LEU A 637 -18.76 -18.59 -4.38
C LEU A 637 -19.29 -18.33 -2.96
N SER A 638 -18.78 -17.30 -2.27
CA SER A 638 -19.22 -16.96 -0.91
C SER A 638 -20.63 -16.35 -0.85
N ASP A 639 -21.11 -15.82 -1.97
CA ASP A 639 -22.51 -15.41 -2.13
C ASP A 639 -23.42 -16.64 -2.27
N LEU A 640 -22.93 -17.70 -2.90
CA LEU A 640 -23.71 -18.91 -3.17
C LEU A 640 -23.71 -19.89 -1.98
N PHE A 641 -22.64 -19.93 -1.18
CA PHE A 641 -22.44 -20.89 -0.10
C PHE A 641 -22.00 -20.20 1.19
N ASP A 642 -22.42 -20.72 2.36
CA ASP A 642 -21.85 -20.32 3.65
C ASP A 642 -20.55 -21.10 3.95
N ASN A 643 -19.92 -20.86 5.10
CA ASN A 643 -18.64 -21.52 5.43
C ASN A 643 -18.74 -23.06 5.48
N ARG A 644 -19.90 -23.59 5.89
CA ARG A 644 -20.12 -25.05 5.95
C ARG A 644 -20.36 -25.59 4.55
N GLY A 645 -21.24 -24.96 3.78
CA GLY A 645 -21.51 -25.31 2.39
C GLY A 645 -20.25 -25.25 1.51
N MET A 646 -19.35 -24.29 1.75
CA MET A 646 -18.06 -24.21 1.06
C MET A 646 -17.13 -25.38 1.39
N ALA A 647 -17.09 -25.83 2.66
CA ALA A 647 -16.29 -26.98 3.06
C ALA A 647 -16.81 -28.27 2.40
N ASP A 648 -18.13 -28.47 2.44
CA ASP A 648 -18.77 -29.63 1.81
C ASP A 648 -18.62 -29.61 0.29
N LEU A 649 -18.73 -28.45 -0.35
CA LEU A 649 -18.50 -28.26 -1.78
C LEU A 649 -17.07 -28.63 -2.17
N LEU A 650 -16.07 -28.22 -1.39
CA LEU A 650 -14.66 -28.58 -1.62
C LEU A 650 -14.48 -30.11 -1.58
N THR A 651 -15.06 -30.78 -0.59
CA THR A 651 -15.00 -32.25 -0.47
C THR A 651 -15.66 -32.95 -1.66
N ILE A 652 -16.86 -32.51 -2.06
CA ILE A 652 -17.57 -33.08 -3.21
C ILE A 652 -16.81 -32.84 -4.51
N ALA A 653 -16.21 -31.65 -4.67
CA ALA A 653 -15.43 -31.30 -5.83
C ALA A 653 -14.14 -32.13 -5.92
N GLU A 654 -13.40 -32.30 -4.83
CA GLU A 654 -12.21 -33.15 -4.82
C GLU A 654 -12.55 -34.61 -5.17
N ALA A 655 -13.61 -35.15 -4.56
CA ALA A 655 -14.07 -36.51 -4.85
C ALA A 655 -14.46 -36.67 -6.33
N THR A 656 -15.11 -35.65 -6.91
CA THR A 656 -15.49 -35.64 -8.33
C THR A 656 -14.26 -35.54 -9.24
N PHE A 657 -13.29 -34.69 -8.89
CA PHE A 657 -12.03 -34.56 -9.61
C PHE A 657 -11.25 -35.88 -9.62
N ARG A 658 -11.03 -36.49 -8.43
CA ARG A 658 -10.32 -37.76 -8.32
C ARG A 658 -11.01 -38.87 -9.12
N LYS A 659 -12.35 -38.91 -9.10
CA LYS A 659 -13.11 -39.86 -9.92
C LYS A 659 -12.88 -39.64 -11.43
N ASN A 660 -12.95 -38.39 -11.89
CA ASN A 660 -12.77 -38.04 -13.31
C ASN A 660 -11.35 -38.36 -13.79
N GLU A 661 -10.36 -38.13 -12.94
CA GLU A 661 -8.94 -38.40 -13.21
C GLU A 661 -8.53 -39.85 -12.90
N LYS A 662 -9.48 -40.71 -12.48
CA LYS A 662 -9.25 -42.12 -12.12
C LYS A 662 -8.17 -42.30 -11.03
N LEU A 663 -8.15 -41.42 -10.05
CA LEU A 663 -7.23 -41.42 -8.92
C LEU A 663 -7.85 -42.10 -7.69
N SER A 664 -7.06 -42.86 -6.94
CA SER A 664 -7.48 -43.33 -5.61
C SER A 664 -7.45 -42.17 -4.61
N PRO A 665 -8.16 -42.29 -3.46
CA PRO A 665 -8.10 -41.27 -2.41
C PRO A 665 -6.68 -41.03 -1.86
N GLN A 666 -5.79 -42.03 -1.96
CA GLN A 666 -4.42 -41.98 -1.44
C GLN A 666 -3.40 -41.47 -2.47
N THR A 667 -3.76 -41.35 -3.75
CA THR A 667 -2.84 -40.85 -4.77
C THR A 667 -2.49 -39.39 -4.51
N THR A 668 -1.20 -39.10 -4.38
CA THR A 668 -0.68 -37.73 -4.27
C THR A 668 -0.87 -36.96 -5.56
N LEU A 669 -1.19 -35.67 -5.44
CA LEU A 669 -1.37 -34.78 -6.59
C LEU A 669 -0.05 -34.16 -7.09
N CYS A 670 1.05 -34.28 -6.34
CA CYS A 670 2.31 -33.57 -6.65
C CYS A 670 2.96 -33.93 -8.00
N LYS A 671 2.61 -35.08 -8.59
CA LYS A 671 3.33 -35.61 -9.76
C LYS A 671 2.84 -35.06 -11.09
N ASN A 672 1.52 -34.97 -11.24
CA ASN A 672 0.87 -34.65 -12.53
C ASN A 672 0.00 -33.39 -12.45
N TYR A 673 -0.12 -32.77 -11.27
CA TYR A 673 -0.97 -31.61 -11.03
C TYR A 673 -0.19 -30.55 -10.27
N ILE A 674 -0.55 -29.29 -10.51
CA ILE A 674 0.15 -28.10 -9.99
C ILE A 674 -0.70 -27.35 -8.96
N PHE A 675 -1.32 -28.10 -8.06
CA PHE A 675 -2.00 -27.49 -6.93
C PHE A 675 -1.01 -27.14 -5.81
N ASP A 676 -1.25 -26.00 -5.14
CA ASP A 676 -0.42 -25.58 -4.01
C ASP A 676 -0.40 -26.66 -2.91
N LYS A 677 0.80 -26.91 -2.37
CA LYS A 677 1.07 -27.95 -1.36
C LYS A 677 0.51 -29.34 -1.71
N CYS A 678 0.32 -29.62 -3.01
CA CYS A 678 -0.28 -30.84 -3.53
C CYS A 678 -1.71 -31.12 -3.01
N LYS A 679 -2.47 -30.09 -2.65
CA LYS A 679 -3.85 -30.21 -2.15
C LYS A 679 -4.83 -29.68 -3.19
N PHE A 680 -5.88 -30.45 -3.48
CA PHE A 680 -6.93 -30.00 -4.38
C PHE A 680 -7.52 -28.66 -3.90
N ALA A 681 -7.75 -27.75 -4.84
CA ALA A 681 -8.36 -26.46 -4.59
C ALA A 681 -9.39 -26.16 -5.69
N LEU A 682 -10.48 -25.50 -5.30
CA LEU A 682 -11.48 -25.01 -6.26
C LEU A 682 -10.88 -23.90 -7.13
N ALA A 683 -11.27 -23.87 -8.41
CA ALA A 683 -10.97 -22.74 -9.27
C ALA A 683 -11.67 -21.47 -8.77
N GLN A 684 -11.04 -20.31 -8.99
CA GLN A 684 -11.68 -19.03 -8.72
C GLN A 684 -12.80 -18.74 -9.73
N GLN A 685 -12.69 -19.24 -10.96
CA GLN A 685 -13.69 -19.08 -12.00
C GLN A 685 -14.70 -20.23 -11.97
N PHE A 686 -15.98 -19.87 -12.00
CA PHE A 686 -17.07 -20.83 -12.07
C PHE A 686 -18.21 -20.27 -12.92
N ARG A 687 -19.07 -21.16 -13.39
CA ARG A 687 -20.30 -20.82 -14.10
C ARG A 687 -21.47 -21.69 -13.63
N LEU A 688 -22.66 -21.10 -13.68
CA LEU A 688 -23.92 -21.80 -13.41
C LEU A 688 -24.49 -22.29 -14.75
N ASP A 689 -24.22 -23.56 -15.05
CA ASP A 689 -24.77 -24.27 -16.21
C ASP A 689 -26.17 -24.80 -15.88
N ASP A 690 -26.87 -25.38 -16.86
CA ASP A 690 -28.25 -25.85 -16.68
C ASP A 690 -28.37 -26.99 -15.66
N LYS A 691 -27.32 -27.81 -15.49
CA LYS A 691 -27.37 -29.01 -14.63
C LYS A 691 -26.25 -29.07 -13.58
N SER A 692 -25.33 -28.11 -13.60
CA SER A 692 -24.14 -28.14 -12.75
C SER A 692 -23.60 -26.77 -12.42
N LEU A 693 -22.97 -26.68 -11.25
CA LEU A 693 -21.97 -25.67 -10.96
C LEU A 693 -20.65 -26.15 -11.58
N THR A 694 -20.14 -25.43 -12.57
CA THR A 694 -18.94 -25.84 -13.32
C THR A 694 -17.78 -24.91 -12.97
N PHE A 695 -16.72 -25.48 -12.41
CA PHE A 695 -15.45 -24.78 -12.19
C PHE A 695 -14.62 -24.78 -13.47
N VAL A 696 -14.02 -23.64 -13.80
CA VAL A 696 -13.20 -23.44 -15.00
C VAL A 696 -11.78 -23.15 -14.53
N TYR A 697 -10.85 -24.04 -14.86
CA TYR A 697 -9.45 -23.92 -14.51
C TYR A 697 -8.69 -23.38 -15.73
N ASN A 698 -8.16 -22.18 -15.60
CA ASN A 698 -7.34 -21.55 -16.65
C ASN A 698 -5.96 -22.25 -16.77
N PRO A 699 -5.18 -21.99 -17.83
CA PRO A 699 -3.83 -22.55 -17.93
C PRO A 699 -3.01 -22.22 -16.67
N TYR A 700 -2.26 -23.20 -16.19
CA TYR A 700 -1.56 -23.17 -14.89
C TYR A 700 -2.44 -23.27 -13.62
N GLU A 701 -3.75 -23.49 -13.75
CA GLU A 701 -4.60 -23.83 -12.61
C GLU A 701 -4.79 -25.34 -12.54
N GLY A 702 -4.10 -26.01 -11.61
CA GLY A 702 -4.19 -27.45 -11.38
C GLY A 702 -3.50 -28.35 -12.43
N LYS A 703 -3.30 -27.92 -13.69
CA LYS A 703 -2.57 -28.65 -14.75
C LYS A 703 -1.61 -27.75 -15.54
N SER A 704 -0.62 -28.35 -16.20
CA SER A 704 0.37 -27.63 -17.04
C SER A 704 -0.31 -26.83 -18.16
N PHE A 705 0.38 -25.81 -18.68
CA PHE A 705 -0.11 -24.98 -19.80
C PHE A 705 -0.56 -25.81 -21.02
N SER A 706 0.14 -26.89 -21.33
CA SER A 706 -0.18 -27.81 -22.43
C SER A 706 -1.53 -28.52 -22.28
N ALA A 707 -2.10 -28.57 -21.06
CA ALA A 707 -3.43 -29.10 -20.83
C ALA A 707 -4.55 -28.11 -21.22
N GLY A 708 -4.21 -26.84 -21.45
CA GLY A 708 -5.17 -25.78 -21.75
C GLY A 708 -6.17 -25.52 -20.61
N ILE A 709 -7.31 -24.94 -20.97
CA ILE A 709 -8.43 -24.75 -20.03
C ILE A 709 -9.14 -26.09 -19.84
N TRP A 710 -9.39 -26.46 -18.58
CA TRP A 710 -10.16 -27.66 -18.24
C TRP A 710 -11.25 -27.32 -17.22
N THR A 711 -12.30 -28.14 -17.15
CA THR A 711 -13.45 -27.86 -16.30
C THR A 711 -13.77 -29.02 -15.35
N LEU A 712 -14.41 -28.68 -14.23
CA LEU A 712 -14.96 -29.63 -13.28
C LEU A 712 -16.43 -29.30 -13.01
N ALA A 713 -17.33 -30.05 -13.62
CA ALA A 713 -18.77 -29.91 -13.43
C ALA A 713 -19.25 -30.69 -12.20
N ILE A 714 -19.87 -30.00 -11.25
CA ILE A 714 -20.51 -30.58 -10.07
C ILE A 714 -22.02 -30.55 -10.27
N PRO A 715 -22.69 -31.71 -10.44
CA PRO A 715 -24.13 -31.75 -10.66
C PRO A 715 -24.92 -31.12 -9.52
N TYR A 716 -25.94 -30.31 -9.81
CA TYR A 716 -26.74 -29.67 -8.77
C TYR A 716 -27.38 -30.66 -7.81
N ALA A 717 -27.78 -31.85 -8.30
CA ALA A 717 -28.31 -32.94 -7.47
C ALA A 717 -27.40 -33.34 -6.29
N LYS A 718 -26.11 -33.00 -6.31
CA LYS A 718 -25.17 -33.25 -5.20
C LYS A 718 -24.99 -32.08 -4.23
N ILE A 719 -25.31 -30.86 -4.65
CA ILE A 719 -24.95 -29.62 -3.95
C ILE A 719 -26.13 -28.66 -3.75
N GLN A 720 -27.32 -29.01 -4.22
CA GLN A 720 -28.51 -28.15 -4.18
C GLN A 720 -28.85 -27.70 -2.76
N THR A 721 -28.70 -28.60 -1.79
CA THR A 721 -28.92 -28.32 -0.36
C THR A 721 -27.82 -27.49 0.30
N LEU A 722 -26.67 -27.32 -0.37
CA LEU A 722 -25.54 -26.53 0.14
C LEU A 722 -25.67 -25.04 -0.22
N PHE A 723 -26.46 -24.71 -1.26
CA PHE A 723 -26.68 -23.31 -1.63
C PHE A 723 -27.37 -22.57 -0.49
N ARG A 724 -27.04 -21.28 -0.35
CA ARG A 724 -27.84 -20.40 0.50
C ARG A 724 -29.29 -20.39 0.04
N PRO A 725 -30.28 -20.39 0.95
CA PRO A 725 -31.70 -20.54 0.60
C PRO A 725 -32.23 -19.51 -0.40
N GLU A 726 -31.65 -18.30 -0.44
CA GLU A 726 -31.98 -17.26 -1.39
C GLU A 726 -31.53 -17.57 -2.82
N TYR A 727 -30.40 -18.27 -3.00
CA TYR A 727 -29.85 -18.58 -4.31
C TYR A 727 -30.25 -19.97 -4.81
N GLY A 728 -30.45 -20.95 -3.91
CA GLY A 728 -30.93 -22.29 -4.29
C GLY A 728 -32.23 -22.24 -5.09
N ARG A 729 -33.20 -21.44 -4.63
CA ARG A 729 -34.49 -21.23 -5.32
C ARG A 729 -34.36 -20.53 -6.67
N LEU A 730 -33.50 -19.51 -6.77
CA LEU A 730 -33.28 -18.79 -8.02
C LEU A 730 -32.58 -19.68 -9.07
N ILE A 731 -31.61 -20.48 -8.64
CA ILE A 731 -30.91 -21.43 -9.51
C ILE A 731 -31.87 -22.52 -9.98
N GLU A 732 -32.72 -23.07 -9.11
CA GLU A 732 -33.78 -24.02 -9.48
C GLU A 732 -34.74 -23.45 -10.53
N GLN A 733 -35.20 -22.21 -10.34
CA GLN A 733 -36.12 -21.53 -11.26
C GLN A 733 -35.51 -21.27 -12.65
N GLU A 734 -34.19 -21.15 -12.74
CA GLU A 734 -33.49 -20.89 -14.01
C GLU A 734 -32.96 -22.15 -14.71
N THR A 735 -32.97 -23.30 -14.01
CA THR A 735 -32.43 -24.59 -14.48
C THR A 735 -33.51 -25.60 -14.85
N MET A 736 -34.76 -25.37 -14.42
CA MET A 736 -35.98 -25.94 -15.02
C MET A 736 -36.36 -25.20 -16.30
#